data_AF-A0A077WHJ9-F1
#
_entry.id   AF-A0A077WHJ9-F1
#
_cell.length_a   1.000
_cell.length_b   1.000
_cell.length_c   1.000
_cell.angle_alpha   90.00
_cell.angle_beta   90.00
_cell.angle_gamma   90.00
#
_symmetry.space_group_name_H-M   'P 1'
#
loop_
_entity.id
_entity.type
_entity.pdbx_description
1 polymer ?
#
loop_
_entity_poly.entity_id
_entity_poly.type
_entity_poly.pdbx_seq_one_letter_code
_entity_poly.pdbx_strand_id
1 'polypeptide(L)'
;MAALQLNRLLSDYLTDESTVHVNVPFITETIINNDLLNDQQKDNNDDLAAVKRKWTVRLNALLQSRQPLARWAAISLVKLTCEQSSSLYTANAQTWCAQCLGFLARPEQPTVHDIVIKTLSLIFVKSVGKPDLLTDVTNKNMPRFHQLLVTLASRPDHSFQTTALDALTTDMELFPSTTRHVMDKVTKSCVIPYLEGRIQIDSELVGRYLVASTRSGGKANVAAQWNEMLLKLTDTVHQVLDRLFDTIDEEDSASFSRTQGYQLFPLSVDYTMSFPILLQRVQILMNIISACLTTKTDLAVSVPFARVIQLVCRVYNVFPGCAIREFKPKDEHTCLMGLLPALYLSTNKVLSSLLYCADAGMTQYGKLLSSILLRLLSESKNKRSLRISVYELLSLCLEQYGHAFAVNLSKAAVQSVCDDLKTPERKPVSIISNIKAGKKRSADQQAGAVIDGEEAQLVPGDVQLAALDAAEQLMMCYGHAMGEVQRRALDTAIISRLLQPSNPETTIIKGKLYDYLIASVMNPNPAQASILPYAVRIFTAGVNAETHELRSICKRGLAICDMCVHTRLPPIQRAVSAPAAPAIQTEIVEEVVQESDVEMTRDPSPSPTPPVESPVTKDKTAQRAQSPPRQPSSPVLFTPTVPTMDTRETEPIQKDIREPNECMSRAMSDVIEEQVIETVTTTTTTTVDPKDTEMLSRQPTESSISMTSDRQDSSTSTTTFIKDNGDNDDDEGSFDIPDIDMAGPDDDDEE
;
A
#
# COMPACT_ATOMS: atom_id res chain seq x y z
N MET A 1 -14.84 43.52 16.59
CA MET A 1 -14.34 42.82 17.79
C MET A 1 -12.89 42.34 17.62
N ALA A 2 -12.59 41.63 16.52
CA ALA A 2 -11.28 41.02 16.24
C ALA A 2 -10.05 41.93 16.46
N ALA A 3 -10.10 43.21 16.06
CA ALA A 3 -8.98 44.15 16.27
C ALA A 3 -8.55 44.29 17.74
N LEU A 4 -9.50 44.23 18.70
CA LEU A 4 -9.20 44.29 20.13
C LEU A 4 -8.57 42.97 20.63
N GLN A 5 -9.07 41.82 20.16
CA GLN A 5 -8.52 40.51 20.53
C GLN A 5 -7.10 40.35 19.99
N LEU A 6 -6.87 40.67 18.71
CA LEU A 6 -5.55 40.62 18.09
C LEU A 6 -4.55 41.60 18.75
N ASN A 7 -5.01 42.78 19.17
CA ASN A 7 -4.17 43.74 19.90
C ASN A 7 -3.83 43.26 21.33
N ARG A 8 -4.71 42.51 22.01
CA ARG A 8 -4.40 41.83 23.28
C ARG A 8 -3.40 40.69 23.11
N LEU A 9 -3.55 39.86 22.07
CA LEU A 9 -2.54 38.84 21.76
C LEU A 9 -1.15 39.47 21.54
N LEU A 10 -1.11 40.63 20.87
CA LEU A 10 0.12 41.40 20.68
C LEU A 10 0.72 41.96 21.98
N SER A 11 -0.09 42.58 22.86
CA SER A 11 0.41 43.18 24.10
C SER A 11 0.78 42.15 25.17
N ASP A 12 -0.03 41.11 25.33
CA ASP A 12 -0.01 40.28 26.54
C ASP A 12 0.85 39.02 26.35
N TYR A 13 0.90 38.46 25.13
CA TYR A 13 1.52 37.16 24.86
C TYR A 13 2.71 37.18 23.89
N LEU A 14 2.86 38.26 23.10
CA LEU A 14 3.90 38.42 22.08
C LEU A 14 5.00 39.43 22.46
N THR A 15 4.89 40.12 23.61
CA THR A 15 5.86 41.15 24.02
C THR A 15 7.16 40.56 24.56
N ASP A 16 7.11 39.44 25.28
CA ASP A 16 8.28 38.78 25.86
C ASP A 16 8.83 37.69 24.90
N GLU A 17 10.04 37.89 24.40
CA GLU A 17 10.69 36.95 23.48
C GLU A 17 11.11 35.64 24.16
N SER A 18 11.25 35.63 25.49
CA SER A 18 11.64 34.43 26.24
C SER A 18 10.49 33.45 26.43
N THR A 19 9.27 33.95 26.66
CA THR A 19 8.08 33.11 26.93
C THR A 19 7.17 32.90 25.72
N VAL A 20 7.34 33.67 24.62
CA VAL A 20 6.46 33.61 23.42
C VAL A 20 6.22 32.19 22.88
N HIS A 21 7.24 31.32 22.91
CA HIS A 21 7.15 29.94 22.41
C HIS A 21 6.16 29.06 23.19
N VAL A 22 5.99 29.31 24.50
CA VAL A 22 5.01 28.63 25.36
C VAL A 22 3.59 29.07 25.00
N ASN A 23 3.43 30.32 24.57
CA ASN A 23 2.13 30.90 24.24
C ASN A 23 1.62 30.54 22.84
N VAL A 24 2.46 29.99 21.95
CA VAL A 24 2.11 29.70 20.55
C VAL A 24 0.83 28.86 20.38
N PRO A 25 0.59 27.76 21.14
CA PRO A 25 -0.63 26.97 20.99
C PRO A 25 -1.89 27.80 21.27
N PHE A 26 -1.90 28.54 22.39
CA PHE A 26 -3.02 29.40 22.78
C PHE A 26 -3.26 30.55 21.79
N ILE A 27 -2.19 31.21 21.31
CA ILE A 27 -2.28 32.27 20.29
C ILE A 27 -2.87 31.69 18.99
N THR A 28 -2.39 30.51 18.57
CA THR A 28 -2.81 29.84 17.33
C THR A 28 -4.27 29.42 17.39
N GLU A 29 -4.69 28.73 18.45
CA GLU A 29 -6.07 28.33 18.70
C GLU A 29 -7.02 29.54 18.76
N THR A 30 -6.61 30.63 19.45
CA THR A 30 -7.42 31.85 19.53
C THR A 30 -7.60 32.52 18.16
N ILE A 31 -6.56 32.52 17.32
CA ILE A 31 -6.61 33.07 15.96
C ILE A 31 -7.47 32.20 15.03
N ILE A 32 -7.36 30.87 15.13
CA ILE A 32 -8.17 29.90 14.37
C ILE A 32 -9.65 30.03 14.74
N ASN A 33 -9.99 29.87 16.01
CA ASN A 33 -11.39 29.81 16.47
C ASN A 33 -12.17 31.13 16.33
N ASN A 34 -11.50 32.26 16.04
CA ASN A 34 -12.12 33.58 15.91
C ASN A 34 -11.83 34.28 14.56
N ASP A 35 -11.21 33.58 13.59
CA ASP A 35 -10.87 34.10 12.26
C ASP A 35 -10.13 35.46 12.27
N LEU A 36 -9.28 35.71 13.28
CA LEU A 36 -8.78 37.06 13.59
C LEU A 36 -7.96 37.74 12.48
N LEU A 37 -7.40 36.95 11.55
CA LEU A 37 -6.61 37.46 10.43
C LEU A 37 -7.36 37.44 9.09
N ASN A 38 -8.57 36.87 9.03
CA ASN A 38 -9.35 36.71 7.79
C ASN A 38 -9.64 38.07 7.12
N ASP A 39 -9.68 38.08 5.79
CA ASP A 39 -9.86 39.29 4.98
C ASP A 39 -11.34 39.61 4.70
N GLN A 40 -12.28 38.70 4.99
CA GLN A 40 -13.71 38.91 4.74
C GLN A 40 -14.48 39.62 5.88
N GLN A 41 -13.82 39.95 6.99
CA GLN A 41 -14.46 40.67 8.10
C GLN A 41 -14.73 42.13 7.71
N LYS A 42 -16.02 42.50 7.56
CA LYS A 42 -16.49 43.80 7.03
C LYS A 42 -16.43 44.99 8.01
N ASP A 43 -15.97 44.79 9.25
CA ASP A 43 -15.99 45.83 10.29
C ASP A 43 -14.82 46.81 10.16
N ASN A 44 -15.14 48.12 10.06
CA ASN A 44 -14.24 49.28 10.24
C ASN A 44 -12.76 49.04 9.88
N ASN A 45 -12.51 49.03 8.57
CA ASN A 45 -11.28 48.56 7.92
C ASN A 45 -9.97 49.15 8.50
N ASP A 46 -9.96 50.43 8.87
CA ASP A 46 -8.72 51.15 9.22
C ASP A 46 -8.08 50.69 10.54
N ASP A 47 -8.87 50.48 11.61
CA ASP A 47 -8.35 50.03 12.91
C ASP A 47 -7.84 48.59 12.83
N LEU A 48 -8.58 47.70 12.16
CA LEU A 48 -8.16 46.32 11.96
C LEU A 48 -6.92 46.25 11.06
N ALA A 49 -6.85 47.05 9.99
CA ALA A 49 -5.66 47.15 9.16
C ALA A 49 -4.45 47.70 9.95
N ALA A 50 -4.65 48.67 10.84
CA ALA A 50 -3.58 49.17 11.70
C ALA A 50 -3.05 48.09 12.67
N VAL A 51 -3.93 47.28 13.28
CA VAL A 51 -3.52 46.15 14.14
C VAL A 51 -2.87 45.03 13.31
N LYS A 52 -3.38 44.69 12.12
CA LYS A 52 -2.75 43.74 11.19
C LYS A 52 -1.34 44.20 10.76
N ARG A 53 -1.10 45.52 10.56
CA ARG A 53 0.26 46.05 10.34
C ARG A 53 1.16 45.88 11.58
N LYS A 54 0.67 46.18 12.79
CA LYS A 54 1.42 45.95 14.05
C LYS A 54 1.79 44.47 14.22
N TRP A 55 0.86 43.56 13.88
CA TRP A 55 1.08 42.11 13.87
C TRP A 55 2.28 41.74 12.98
N THR A 56 2.25 42.11 11.71
CA THR A 56 3.35 41.87 10.76
C THR A 56 4.68 42.47 11.24
N VAL A 57 4.67 43.69 11.79
CA VAL A 57 5.89 44.32 12.35
C VAL A 57 6.44 43.52 13.53
N ARG A 58 5.59 43.02 14.44
CA ARG A 58 6.06 42.21 15.57
C ARG A 58 6.58 40.84 15.14
N LEU A 59 5.93 40.18 14.17
CA LEU A 59 6.45 38.93 13.58
C LEU A 59 7.84 39.15 12.96
N ASN A 60 8.00 40.21 12.15
CA ASN A 60 9.28 40.54 11.54
C ASN A 60 10.39 40.85 12.57
N ALA A 61 10.03 41.46 13.72
CA ALA A 61 10.97 41.66 14.83
C ALA A 61 11.37 40.33 15.50
N LEU A 62 10.40 39.44 15.78
CA LEU A 62 10.66 38.13 16.40
C LEU A 62 11.48 37.20 15.49
N LEU A 63 11.28 37.26 14.16
CA LEU A 63 12.14 36.55 13.18
C LEU A 63 13.60 37.00 13.27
N GLN A 64 13.87 38.26 13.65
CA GLN A 64 15.21 38.79 13.86
C GLN A 64 15.75 38.56 15.28
N SER A 65 14.97 37.94 16.18
CA SER A 65 15.41 37.65 17.55
C SER A 65 16.63 36.73 17.56
N ARG A 66 17.50 36.93 18.56
CA ARG A 66 18.65 36.06 18.82
C ARG A 66 18.23 34.69 19.37
N GLN A 67 17.04 34.58 19.97
CA GLN A 67 16.56 33.33 20.57
C GLN A 67 15.95 32.39 19.51
N PRO A 68 16.42 31.13 19.37
CA PRO A 68 15.86 30.18 18.41
C PRO A 68 14.36 29.90 18.63
N LEU A 69 13.91 29.84 19.89
CA LEU A 69 12.51 29.59 20.24
C LEU A 69 11.59 30.76 19.88
N ALA A 70 12.09 32.01 19.96
CA ALA A 70 11.37 33.19 19.49
C ALA A 70 11.26 33.19 17.95
N ARG A 71 12.31 32.79 17.24
CA ARG A 71 12.26 32.59 15.78
C ARG A 71 11.26 31.49 15.40
N TRP A 72 11.31 30.33 16.06
CA TRP A 72 10.36 29.23 15.88
C TRP A 72 8.91 29.70 16.04
N ALA A 73 8.61 30.42 17.13
CA ALA A 73 7.28 30.98 17.38
C ALA A 73 6.84 31.94 16.27
N ALA A 74 7.73 32.82 15.82
CA ALA A 74 7.44 33.75 14.74
C ALA A 74 7.16 33.04 13.41
N ILE A 75 7.93 32.00 13.07
CA ILE A 75 7.74 31.21 11.83
C ILE A 75 6.41 30.45 11.88
N SER A 76 6.07 29.83 13.02
CA SER A 76 4.75 29.19 13.24
C SER A 76 3.59 30.17 13.02
N LEU A 77 3.71 31.40 13.55
CA LEU A 77 2.68 32.43 13.37
C LEU A 77 2.67 33.06 11.97
N VAL A 78 3.81 33.08 11.26
CA VAL A 78 3.87 33.41 9.82
C VAL A 78 3.13 32.36 9.00
N LYS A 79 3.35 31.05 9.25
CA LYS A 79 2.61 29.96 8.61
C LYS A 79 1.10 30.14 8.76
N LEU A 80 0.63 30.35 9.99
CA LEU A 80 -0.77 30.63 10.31
C LEU A 80 -1.30 31.90 9.62
N THR A 81 -0.49 32.97 9.57
CA THR A 81 -0.87 34.22 8.90
C THR A 81 -1.05 34.01 7.39
N CYS A 82 -0.16 33.23 6.76
CA CYS A 82 -0.27 32.83 5.36
C CYS A 82 -1.51 31.94 5.11
N GLU A 83 -1.86 31.07 6.06
CA GLU A 83 -3.08 30.24 6.02
C GLU A 83 -4.36 31.08 6.04
N GLN A 84 -4.50 32.03 6.97
CA GLN A 84 -5.75 32.79 7.15
C GLN A 84 -5.93 34.05 6.28
N SER A 85 -4.85 34.76 5.90
CA SER A 85 -4.97 36.05 5.22
C SER A 85 -4.27 36.04 3.86
N SER A 86 -5.05 36.17 2.79
CA SER A 86 -4.54 36.32 1.42
C SER A 86 -3.90 37.70 1.20
N SER A 87 -4.41 38.73 1.87
CA SER A 87 -3.88 40.10 1.81
C SER A 87 -2.51 40.23 2.46
N LEU A 88 -2.35 39.72 3.70
CA LEU A 88 -1.07 39.74 4.41
C LEU A 88 -0.05 38.81 3.76
N TYR A 89 -0.48 37.64 3.26
CA TYR A 89 0.35 36.75 2.45
C TYR A 89 0.92 37.49 1.22
N THR A 90 0.06 38.06 0.38
CA THR A 90 0.48 38.71 -0.87
C THR A 90 1.43 39.90 -0.59
N ALA A 91 1.21 40.64 0.50
CA ALA A 91 2.05 41.77 0.87
C ALA A 91 3.43 41.40 1.46
N ASN A 92 3.62 40.20 2.03
CA ASN A 92 4.82 39.85 2.79
C ASN A 92 5.53 38.55 2.34
N ALA A 93 4.92 37.74 1.46
CA ALA A 93 5.44 36.42 1.06
C ALA A 93 6.90 36.48 0.56
N GLN A 94 7.27 37.50 -0.21
CA GLN A 94 8.64 37.68 -0.71
C GLN A 94 9.65 37.87 0.45
N THR A 95 9.32 38.71 1.43
CA THR A 95 10.18 38.99 2.59
C THR A 95 10.30 37.77 3.50
N TRP A 96 9.18 37.12 3.83
CA TRP A 96 9.17 35.93 4.67
C TRP A 96 9.86 34.74 4.02
N CYS A 97 9.68 34.52 2.72
CA CYS A 97 10.40 33.50 1.96
C CYS A 97 11.92 33.72 2.02
N ALA A 98 12.39 34.95 1.75
CA ALA A 98 13.81 35.30 1.80
C ALA A 98 14.43 35.12 3.20
N GLN A 99 13.70 35.47 4.26
CA GLN A 99 14.12 35.24 5.65
C GLN A 99 14.16 33.75 6.00
N CYS A 100 13.14 32.99 5.65
CA CYS A 100 13.06 31.54 5.89
C CYS A 100 14.21 30.78 5.18
N LEU A 101 14.52 31.13 3.93
CA LEU A 101 15.70 30.61 3.23
C LEU A 101 17.03 31.03 3.87
N GLY A 102 17.05 32.17 4.57
CA GLY A 102 18.18 32.61 5.38
C GLY A 102 18.44 31.71 6.60
N PHE A 103 17.38 31.25 7.28
CA PHE A 103 17.48 30.30 8.40
C PHE A 103 17.84 28.89 7.91
N LEU A 104 17.23 28.43 6.80
CA LEU A 104 17.51 27.12 6.23
C LEU A 104 18.98 26.99 5.74
N ALA A 105 19.59 28.09 5.30
CA ALA A 105 20.99 28.15 4.87
C ALA A 105 22.01 28.24 6.02
N ARG A 106 21.56 28.29 7.28
CA ARG A 106 22.42 28.44 8.46
C ARG A 106 22.24 27.26 9.43
N PRO A 107 23.21 26.99 10.31
CA PRO A 107 23.00 26.09 11.44
C PRO A 107 21.94 26.67 12.38
N GLU A 108 20.86 25.92 12.60
CA GLU A 108 19.75 26.25 13.51
C GLU A 108 19.30 24.98 14.24
N GLN A 109 18.42 25.13 15.24
CA GLN A 109 17.83 23.98 15.93
C GLN A 109 16.91 23.17 14.97
N PRO A 110 16.82 21.84 15.10
CA PRO A 110 16.02 21.01 14.19
C PRO A 110 14.53 21.38 14.15
N THR A 111 13.96 21.78 15.29
CA THR A 111 12.58 22.30 15.38
C THR A 111 12.36 23.57 14.56
N VAL A 112 13.37 24.44 14.44
CA VAL A 112 13.36 25.63 13.59
C VAL A 112 13.44 25.23 12.12
N HIS A 113 14.35 24.32 11.74
CA HIS A 113 14.46 23.85 10.35
C HIS A 113 13.18 23.15 9.87
N ASP A 114 12.54 22.30 10.68
CA ASP A 114 11.29 21.63 10.32
C ASP A 114 10.14 22.63 10.04
N ILE A 115 9.90 23.59 10.94
CA ILE A 115 8.85 24.60 10.72
C ILE A 115 9.20 25.56 9.56
N VAL A 116 10.48 25.87 9.33
CA VAL A 116 10.92 26.65 8.16
C VAL A 116 10.60 25.93 6.86
N ILE A 117 10.88 24.63 6.76
CA ILE A 117 10.57 23.83 5.56
C ILE A 117 9.06 23.83 5.32
N LYS A 118 8.26 23.48 6.33
CA LYS A 118 6.79 23.47 6.25
C LYS A 118 6.20 24.83 5.86
N THR A 119 6.79 25.92 6.36
CA THR A 119 6.35 27.31 6.04
C THR A 119 6.74 27.72 4.62
N LEU A 120 7.93 27.33 4.14
CA LEU A 120 8.35 27.59 2.75
C LEU A 120 7.49 26.81 1.76
N SER A 121 7.26 25.51 1.98
CA SER A 121 6.36 24.71 1.16
C SER A 121 4.96 25.30 1.12
N LEU A 122 4.38 25.71 2.25
CA LEU A 122 3.09 26.42 2.28
C LEU A 122 3.12 27.71 1.42
N ILE A 123 4.17 28.53 1.55
CA ILE A 123 4.30 29.78 0.79
C ILE A 123 4.32 29.51 -0.72
N PHE A 124 4.99 28.45 -1.16
CA PHE A 124 5.04 28.05 -2.57
C PHE A 124 3.71 27.45 -3.03
N VAL A 125 3.09 26.54 -2.27
CA VAL A 125 1.76 25.99 -2.56
C VAL A 125 0.71 27.11 -2.72
N LYS A 126 0.69 28.11 -1.83
CA LYS A 126 -0.23 29.25 -1.92
C LYS A 126 0.05 30.25 -3.06
N SER A 127 1.15 30.08 -3.79
CA SER A 127 1.45 30.88 -5.00
C SER A 127 0.79 30.29 -6.26
N VAL A 128 0.36 29.02 -6.21
CA VAL A 128 -0.37 28.39 -7.32
C VAL A 128 -1.64 29.18 -7.62
N GLY A 129 -1.84 29.53 -8.89
CA GLY A 129 -2.94 30.39 -9.34
C GLY A 129 -2.70 31.91 -9.21
N LYS A 130 -1.54 32.35 -8.70
CA LYS A 130 -1.17 33.78 -8.59
C LYS A 130 0.13 34.05 -9.37
N PRO A 131 0.05 34.45 -10.67
CA PRO A 131 1.22 34.46 -11.57
C PRO A 131 2.38 35.36 -11.11
N ASP A 132 2.07 36.52 -10.52
CA ASP A 132 3.08 37.46 -10.03
C ASP A 132 3.88 36.84 -8.87
N LEU A 133 3.19 36.30 -7.86
CA LEU A 133 3.84 35.63 -6.72
C LEU A 133 4.56 34.35 -7.13
N LEU A 134 3.99 33.58 -8.06
CA LEU A 134 4.63 32.40 -8.62
C LEU A 134 5.97 32.75 -9.28
N THR A 135 6.06 33.91 -9.95
CA THR A 135 7.28 34.36 -10.62
C THR A 135 8.28 34.97 -9.62
N ASP A 136 7.85 35.96 -8.83
CA ASP A 136 8.73 36.78 -7.99
C ASP A 136 9.13 36.13 -6.66
N VAL A 137 8.29 35.23 -6.12
CA VAL A 137 8.55 34.51 -4.88
C VAL A 137 8.96 33.07 -5.17
N THR A 138 8.14 32.31 -5.89
CA THR A 138 8.32 30.85 -5.99
C THR A 138 9.44 30.47 -6.95
N ASN A 139 9.27 30.70 -8.26
CA ASN A 139 10.21 30.30 -9.31
C ASN A 139 11.63 30.85 -9.06
N LYS A 140 11.74 32.09 -8.56
CA LYS A 140 13.00 32.75 -8.22
C LYS A 140 13.77 32.07 -7.08
N ASN A 141 13.07 31.52 -6.09
CA ASN A 141 13.67 30.99 -4.87
C ASN A 141 13.74 29.46 -4.85
N MET A 142 12.92 28.78 -5.65
CA MET A 142 12.79 27.32 -5.66
C MET A 142 14.13 26.57 -5.85
N PRO A 143 15.01 26.93 -6.81
CA PRO A 143 16.27 26.19 -6.99
C PRO A 143 17.17 26.24 -5.75
N ARG A 144 17.15 27.37 -5.02
CA ARG A 144 17.89 27.52 -3.76
C ARG A 144 17.24 26.70 -2.64
N PHE A 145 15.92 26.66 -2.57
CA PHE A 145 15.20 25.83 -1.61
C PHE A 145 15.55 24.34 -1.80
N HIS A 146 15.44 23.83 -3.02
CA HIS A 146 15.76 22.44 -3.36
C HIS A 146 17.20 22.06 -3.03
N GLN A 147 18.16 22.94 -3.34
CA GLN A 147 19.56 22.72 -2.97
C GLN A 147 19.76 22.64 -1.44
N LEU A 148 19.06 23.47 -0.66
CA LEU A 148 19.13 23.42 0.80
C LEU A 148 18.47 22.16 1.36
N LEU A 149 17.30 21.76 0.84
CA LEU A 149 16.64 20.50 1.23
C LEU A 149 17.54 19.28 0.99
N VAL A 150 18.13 19.16 -0.20
CA VAL A 150 19.13 18.11 -0.51
C VAL A 150 20.32 18.16 0.45
N THR A 151 20.81 19.36 0.78
CA THR A 151 21.95 19.52 1.70
C THR A 151 21.60 19.05 3.11
N LEU A 152 20.38 19.30 3.58
CA LEU A 152 19.88 18.82 4.88
C LEU A 152 19.66 17.30 4.88
N ALA A 153 19.06 16.76 3.81
CA ALA A 153 18.77 15.33 3.67
C ALA A 153 20.04 14.47 3.46
N SER A 154 21.14 15.08 2.99
CA SER A 154 22.45 14.44 2.85
C SER A 154 23.28 14.41 4.14
N ARG A 155 22.77 14.94 5.26
CA ARG A 155 23.49 14.89 6.54
C ARG A 155 23.46 13.48 7.16
N PRO A 156 24.52 13.07 7.89
CA PRO A 156 24.63 11.73 8.46
C PRO A 156 23.73 11.46 9.67
N ASP A 157 23.09 12.50 10.23
CA ASP A 157 22.11 12.36 11.31
C ASP A 157 20.71 11.98 10.81
N HIS A 158 20.48 12.01 9.49
CA HIS A 158 19.24 11.58 8.80
C HIS A 158 17.92 12.25 9.24
N SER A 159 17.98 13.19 10.19
CA SER A 159 16.85 13.80 10.90
C SER A 159 15.85 14.55 10.00
N PHE A 160 16.31 15.09 8.86
CA PHE A 160 15.49 15.89 7.95
C PHE A 160 15.02 15.13 6.70
N GLN A 161 15.37 13.85 6.53
CA GLN A 161 15.13 13.16 5.26
C GLN A 161 13.64 13.04 4.92
N THR A 162 12.80 12.71 5.92
CA THR A 162 11.34 12.67 5.74
C THR A 162 10.77 14.05 5.41
N THR A 163 11.05 15.08 6.21
CA THR A 163 10.54 16.45 5.98
C THR A 163 11.03 17.04 4.65
N ALA A 164 12.29 16.78 4.27
CA ALA A 164 12.85 17.26 3.01
C ALA A 164 12.27 16.50 1.80
N LEU A 165 12.07 15.19 1.90
CA LEU A 165 11.48 14.39 0.82
C LEU A 165 9.99 14.74 0.63
N ASP A 166 9.24 14.99 1.69
CA ASP A 166 7.84 15.43 1.62
C ASP A 166 7.68 16.82 0.96
N ALA A 167 8.52 17.78 1.37
CA ALA A 167 8.59 19.09 0.73
C ALA A 167 8.96 18.99 -0.76
N LEU A 168 9.98 18.19 -1.10
CA LEU A 168 10.39 17.95 -2.48
C LEU A 168 9.30 17.23 -3.30
N THR A 169 8.57 16.29 -2.71
CA THR A 169 7.47 15.57 -3.37
C THR A 169 6.34 16.54 -3.71
N THR A 170 5.93 17.36 -2.75
CA THR A 170 4.91 18.41 -2.94
C THR A 170 5.32 19.43 -4.00
N ASP A 171 6.59 19.88 -3.97
CA ASP A 171 7.13 20.78 -4.99
C ASP A 171 7.20 20.13 -6.39
N MET A 172 7.45 18.82 -6.46
CA MET A 172 7.50 18.05 -7.71
C MET A 172 6.10 17.78 -8.26
N GLU A 173 5.11 17.65 -7.40
CA GLU A 173 3.69 17.52 -7.76
C GLU A 173 3.11 18.82 -8.35
N LEU A 174 3.56 19.98 -7.87
CA LEU A 174 3.06 21.30 -8.30
C LEU A 174 3.94 21.98 -9.35
N PHE A 175 5.27 21.80 -9.29
CA PHE A 175 6.26 22.51 -10.09
C PHE A 175 7.29 21.56 -10.76
N PRO A 176 6.87 20.50 -11.48
CA PRO A 176 7.74 19.39 -11.93
C PRO A 176 8.91 19.78 -12.84
N SER A 177 8.87 20.94 -13.49
CA SER A 177 9.98 21.45 -14.30
C SER A 177 11.16 21.97 -13.47
N THR A 178 10.91 22.40 -12.22
CA THR A 178 11.92 23.04 -11.36
C THR A 178 12.82 22.03 -10.65
N THR A 179 12.29 20.85 -10.32
CA THR A 179 12.94 19.82 -9.48
C THR A 179 13.97 18.95 -10.22
N ARG A 180 13.99 18.95 -11.56
CA ARG A 180 14.85 18.05 -12.37
C ARG A 180 16.34 18.12 -11.98
N HIS A 181 16.83 19.30 -11.60
CA HIS A 181 18.24 19.54 -11.26
C HIS A 181 18.70 18.93 -9.92
N VAL A 182 17.78 18.48 -9.06
CA VAL A 182 18.10 17.82 -7.78
C VAL A 182 17.78 16.31 -7.75
N MET A 183 17.02 15.80 -8.71
CA MET A 183 16.47 14.43 -8.71
C MET A 183 17.54 13.34 -8.48
N ASP A 184 18.70 13.42 -9.13
CA ASP A 184 19.81 12.48 -8.94
C ASP A 184 20.42 12.56 -7.54
N LYS A 185 20.49 13.77 -6.96
CA LYS A 185 21.03 13.98 -5.61
C LYS A 185 20.07 13.46 -4.56
N VAL A 186 18.75 13.66 -4.73
CA VAL A 186 17.71 13.08 -3.86
C VAL A 186 17.73 11.55 -3.96
N THR A 187 17.91 11.01 -5.18
CA THR A 187 18.05 9.57 -5.38
C THR A 187 19.25 9.01 -4.62
N LYS A 188 20.40 9.69 -4.65
CA LYS A 188 21.63 9.25 -3.94
C LYS A 188 21.60 9.48 -2.42
N SER A 189 20.91 10.52 -1.93
CA SER A 189 20.91 10.91 -0.51
C SER A 189 19.73 10.36 0.29
N CYS A 190 18.60 10.07 -0.36
CA CYS A 190 17.37 9.60 0.28
C CYS A 190 16.99 8.21 -0.25
N VAL A 191 16.75 8.07 -1.57
CA VAL A 191 16.18 6.84 -2.13
C VAL A 191 17.12 5.65 -1.94
N ILE A 192 18.38 5.73 -2.39
CA ILE A 192 19.33 4.60 -2.27
C ILE A 192 19.57 4.20 -0.80
N PRO A 193 19.89 5.12 0.15
CA PRO A 193 20.01 4.76 1.57
C PRO A 193 18.74 4.13 2.16
N TYR A 194 17.56 4.51 1.66
CA TYR A 194 16.28 3.87 2.04
C TYR A 194 16.16 2.46 1.46
N LEU A 195 16.42 2.26 0.16
CA LEU A 195 16.46 0.93 -0.47
C LEU A 195 17.40 -0.03 0.25
N GLU A 196 18.50 0.50 0.80
CA GLU A 196 19.49 -0.26 1.56
C GLU A 196 19.13 -0.50 3.03
N GLY A 197 18.02 0.06 3.53
CA GLY A 197 17.58 -0.07 4.92
C GLY A 197 18.37 0.75 5.93
N ARG A 198 19.22 1.69 5.50
CA ARG A 198 20.03 2.56 6.39
C ARG A 198 19.23 3.67 7.05
N ILE A 199 18.13 4.08 6.41
CA ILE A 199 17.27 5.18 6.86
C ILE A 199 15.82 4.69 6.92
N GLN A 200 15.03 5.29 7.81
CA GLN A 200 13.61 4.95 7.98
C GLN A 200 12.76 6.12 7.49
N ILE A 201 12.18 5.95 6.31
CA ILE A 201 11.14 6.81 5.75
C ILE A 201 9.91 5.91 5.54
N ASP A 202 8.71 6.50 5.60
CA ASP A 202 7.52 5.79 5.18
C ASP A 202 7.59 5.40 3.68
N SER A 203 7.19 4.17 3.38
CA SER A 203 7.16 3.62 2.03
C SER A 203 6.18 4.33 1.10
N GLU A 204 5.07 4.86 1.64
CA GLU A 204 4.10 5.59 0.84
C GLU A 204 4.69 6.92 0.36
N LEU A 205 5.34 7.68 1.25
CA LEU A 205 6.06 8.90 0.87
C LEU A 205 7.14 8.64 -0.20
N VAL A 206 7.93 7.57 -0.08
CA VAL A 206 8.95 7.23 -1.10
C VAL A 206 8.32 6.81 -2.43
N GLY A 207 7.21 6.05 -2.39
CA GLY A 207 6.44 5.72 -3.60
C GLY A 207 5.88 6.96 -4.28
N ARG A 208 5.26 7.86 -3.51
CA ARG A 208 4.72 9.15 -3.99
C ARG A 208 5.80 10.02 -4.61
N TYR A 209 6.98 10.14 -3.97
CA TYR A 209 8.14 10.81 -4.55
C TYR A 209 8.56 10.22 -5.90
N LEU A 210 8.70 8.89 -5.98
CA LEU A 210 9.13 8.22 -7.21
C LEU A 210 8.10 8.40 -8.34
N VAL A 211 6.80 8.28 -8.05
CA VAL A 211 5.74 8.55 -9.02
C VAL A 211 5.73 10.02 -9.45
N ALA A 212 5.83 10.97 -8.52
CA ALA A 212 5.95 12.39 -8.85
C ALA A 212 7.19 12.69 -9.72
N SER A 213 8.30 11.96 -9.52
CA SER A 213 9.55 12.19 -10.25
C SER A 213 9.46 11.97 -11.76
N THR A 214 8.56 11.09 -12.19
CA THR A 214 8.25 10.82 -13.61
C THR A 214 7.71 12.05 -14.36
N ARG A 215 7.25 13.07 -13.64
CA ARG A 215 6.67 14.30 -14.22
C ARG A 215 7.75 15.29 -14.66
N SER A 216 8.99 15.18 -14.16
CA SER A 216 10.12 16.03 -14.58
C SER A 216 10.65 15.73 -15.99
N GLY A 217 10.25 14.63 -16.62
CA GLY A 217 10.54 14.32 -18.02
C GLY A 217 9.71 15.07 -19.06
N GLY A 218 8.73 15.87 -18.63
CA GLY A 218 7.76 16.53 -19.49
C GLY A 218 6.56 15.64 -19.84
N LYS A 219 5.41 16.26 -20.14
CA LYS A 219 4.09 15.60 -20.21
C LYS A 219 4.03 14.38 -21.16
N ALA A 220 4.77 14.39 -22.26
CA ALA A 220 4.78 13.29 -23.24
C ALA A 220 5.47 12.01 -22.71
N ASN A 221 6.42 12.14 -21.79
CA ASN A 221 7.28 11.05 -21.34
C ASN A 221 6.83 10.43 -20.00
N VAL A 222 5.88 11.02 -19.30
CA VAL A 222 5.49 10.62 -17.92
C VAL A 222 5.12 9.14 -17.84
N ALA A 223 4.29 8.64 -18.75
CA ALA A 223 3.87 7.24 -18.77
C ALA A 223 5.03 6.27 -19.08
N ALA A 224 5.98 6.66 -19.93
CA ALA A 224 7.17 5.88 -20.23
C ALA A 224 8.16 5.86 -19.05
N GLN A 225 8.40 7.02 -18.43
CA GLN A 225 9.26 7.14 -17.25
C GLN A 225 8.68 6.44 -16.02
N TRP A 226 7.35 6.42 -15.87
CA TRP A 226 6.69 5.65 -14.82
C TRP A 226 6.87 4.15 -15.03
N ASN A 227 6.74 3.66 -16.28
CA ASN A 227 7.01 2.27 -16.62
C ASN A 227 8.49 1.91 -16.37
N GLU A 228 9.43 2.73 -16.85
CA GLU A 228 10.88 2.57 -16.62
C GLU A 228 11.23 2.54 -15.13
N MET A 229 10.66 3.45 -14.33
CA MET A 229 10.85 3.53 -12.88
C MET A 229 10.38 2.25 -12.18
N LEU A 230 9.21 1.72 -12.56
CA LEU A 230 8.68 0.47 -11.99
C LEU A 230 9.47 -0.77 -12.46
N LEU A 231 9.91 -0.81 -13.71
CA LEU A 231 10.82 -1.85 -14.22
C LEU A 231 12.16 -1.82 -13.47
N LYS A 232 12.73 -0.64 -13.25
CA LYS A 232 13.98 -0.45 -12.52
C LYS A 232 13.88 -0.93 -11.07
N LEU A 233 12.78 -0.66 -10.38
CA LEU A 233 12.49 -1.23 -9.06
C LEU A 233 12.40 -2.77 -9.13
N THR A 234 11.61 -3.31 -10.06
CA THR A 234 11.41 -4.76 -10.27
C THR A 234 12.75 -5.48 -10.51
N ASP A 235 13.60 -4.93 -11.37
CA ASP A 235 14.91 -5.49 -11.70
C ASP A 235 15.93 -5.32 -10.56
N THR A 236 15.82 -4.28 -9.71
CA THR A 236 16.56 -4.24 -8.45
C THR A 236 16.12 -5.33 -7.48
N VAL A 237 14.82 -5.67 -7.38
CA VAL A 237 14.39 -6.83 -6.59
C VAL A 237 15.02 -8.10 -7.14
N HIS A 238 15.00 -8.29 -8.46
CA HIS A 238 15.66 -9.45 -9.08
C HIS A 238 17.16 -9.52 -8.77
N GLN A 239 17.91 -8.41 -8.78
CA GLN A 239 19.32 -8.39 -8.40
C GLN A 239 19.56 -8.77 -6.93
N VAL A 240 18.69 -8.35 -6.02
CA VAL A 240 18.75 -8.74 -4.60
C VAL A 240 18.38 -10.22 -4.42
N LEU A 241 17.40 -10.71 -5.18
CA LEU A 241 16.99 -12.12 -5.19
C LEU A 241 18.04 -13.03 -5.84
N ASP A 242 18.79 -12.59 -6.85
CA ASP A 242 19.89 -13.37 -7.45
C ASP A 242 20.94 -13.76 -6.39
N ARG A 243 21.21 -12.87 -5.44
CA ARG A 243 22.10 -13.16 -4.31
C ARG A 243 21.44 -14.02 -3.24
N LEU A 244 20.15 -13.81 -2.97
CA LEU A 244 19.41 -14.54 -1.93
C LEU A 244 19.06 -15.98 -2.33
N PHE A 245 18.84 -16.23 -3.63
CA PHE A 245 18.47 -17.52 -4.21
C PHE A 245 19.66 -18.24 -4.87
N ASP A 246 20.90 -17.78 -4.64
CA ASP A 246 22.15 -18.37 -5.19
C ASP A 246 22.34 -19.87 -4.84
N THR A 247 21.66 -20.38 -3.81
CA THR A 247 21.64 -21.81 -3.43
C THR A 247 20.53 -22.65 -4.08
N ILE A 248 19.60 -22.02 -4.79
CA ILE A 248 18.47 -22.65 -5.48
C ILE A 248 18.85 -22.91 -6.93
N ASP A 249 18.41 -24.05 -7.45
CA ASP A 249 18.45 -24.32 -8.89
C ASP A 249 17.23 -23.67 -9.56
N GLU A 250 17.41 -22.48 -10.13
CA GLU A 250 16.35 -21.73 -10.83
C GLU A 250 16.33 -22.08 -12.32
N GLU A 251 15.21 -22.61 -12.83
CA GLU A 251 15.01 -22.87 -14.27
C GLU A 251 15.17 -21.57 -15.10
N ASP A 252 16.27 -21.48 -15.86
CA ASP A 252 16.65 -20.44 -16.84
C ASP A 252 16.20 -18.98 -16.53
N SER A 253 16.76 -18.43 -15.46
CA SER A 253 16.69 -17.00 -15.10
C SER A 253 17.34 -16.03 -16.12
N ALA A 254 17.93 -16.56 -17.19
CA ALA A 254 18.63 -15.88 -18.27
C ALA A 254 17.73 -15.43 -19.45
N SER A 255 16.47 -15.88 -19.49
CA SER A 255 15.54 -15.64 -20.63
C SER A 255 14.92 -14.22 -20.69
N PHE A 256 15.27 -13.33 -19.75
CA PHE A 256 14.62 -12.02 -19.59
C PHE A 256 15.55 -10.85 -19.90
N SER A 257 15.10 -9.94 -20.77
CA SER A 257 15.75 -8.64 -20.98
C SER A 257 15.60 -7.79 -19.71
N ARG A 258 16.65 -7.73 -18.88
CA ARG A 258 16.66 -6.94 -17.63
C ARG A 258 17.09 -5.50 -17.94
N THR A 259 16.35 -4.53 -17.40
CA THR A 259 16.77 -3.12 -17.36
C THR A 259 17.80 -2.94 -16.24
N GLN A 260 18.63 -1.89 -16.32
CA GLN A 260 19.61 -1.61 -15.28
C GLN A 260 18.92 -1.05 -14.01
N GLY A 261 18.72 -1.92 -13.02
CA GLY A 261 18.24 -1.56 -11.68
C GLY A 261 19.09 -0.50 -10.97
N TYR A 262 18.59 0.01 -9.85
CA TYR A 262 19.36 0.81 -8.90
C TYR A 262 20.60 0.06 -8.40
N GLN A 263 21.77 0.71 -8.47
CA GLN A 263 23.02 0.19 -7.94
C GLN A 263 23.01 0.30 -6.41
N LEU A 264 22.95 -0.83 -5.72
CA LEU A 264 23.05 -0.94 -4.26
C LEU A 264 24.48 -1.35 -3.86
N PHE A 265 24.89 -1.04 -2.64
CA PHE A 265 26.20 -1.44 -2.11
C PHE A 265 26.31 -2.97 -2.04
N PRO A 266 27.41 -3.57 -2.53
CA PRO A 266 27.63 -5.02 -2.47
C PRO A 266 27.77 -5.50 -1.02
N LEU A 267 27.25 -6.68 -0.73
CA LEU A 267 27.28 -7.26 0.62
C LEU A 267 28.34 -8.36 0.74
N SER A 268 28.64 -8.74 1.98
CA SER A 268 29.54 -9.86 2.29
C SER A 268 29.09 -11.17 1.62
N VAL A 269 30.04 -12.04 1.33
CA VAL A 269 29.79 -13.42 0.87
C VAL A 269 29.22 -14.29 2.01
N ASP A 270 29.43 -13.92 3.27
CA ASP A 270 28.83 -14.59 4.42
C ASP A 270 27.30 -14.38 4.45
N TYR A 271 26.56 -15.49 4.39
CA TYR A 271 25.10 -15.51 4.45
C TYR A 271 24.57 -15.02 5.81
N THR A 272 25.28 -15.27 6.90
CA THR A 272 24.88 -14.89 8.27
C THR A 272 24.69 -13.38 8.41
N MET A 273 25.60 -12.61 7.82
CA MET A 273 25.58 -11.15 7.83
C MET A 273 24.77 -10.56 6.66
N SER A 274 24.77 -11.20 5.49
CA SER A 274 24.11 -10.64 4.29
C SER A 274 22.61 -10.94 4.24
N PHE A 275 22.13 -12.10 4.70
CA PHE A 275 20.72 -12.49 4.56
C PHE A 275 19.72 -11.55 5.26
N PRO A 276 19.95 -11.06 6.50
CA PRO A 276 19.04 -10.10 7.13
C PRO A 276 18.91 -8.81 6.31
N ILE A 277 20.02 -8.32 5.75
CA ILE A 277 20.07 -7.10 4.93
C ILE A 277 19.40 -7.34 3.57
N LEU A 278 19.64 -8.49 2.93
CA LEU A 278 18.98 -8.87 1.67
C LEU A 278 17.47 -8.99 1.85
N LEU A 279 17.00 -9.63 2.92
CA LEU A 279 15.57 -9.71 3.23
C LEU A 279 14.98 -8.31 3.45
N GLN A 280 15.62 -7.47 4.26
CA GLN A 280 15.16 -6.08 4.47
C GLN A 280 15.09 -5.28 3.16
N ARG A 281 16.10 -5.41 2.28
CA ARG A 281 16.11 -4.80 0.94
C ARG A 281 14.92 -5.27 0.10
N VAL A 282 14.65 -6.58 0.02
CA VAL A 282 13.48 -7.12 -0.70
C VAL A 282 12.18 -6.57 -0.11
N GLN A 283 12.02 -6.58 1.21
CA GLN A 283 10.81 -6.07 1.88
C GLN A 283 10.57 -4.59 1.56
N ILE A 284 11.61 -3.74 1.63
CA ILE A 284 11.52 -2.32 1.29
C ILE A 284 11.17 -2.12 -0.18
N LEU A 285 11.85 -2.79 -1.10
CA LEU A 285 11.58 -2.67 -2.54
C LEU A 285 10.16 -3.13 -2.90
N MET A 286 9.68 -4.26 -2.34
CA MET A 286 8.31 -4.74 -2.54
C MET A 286 7.28 -3.74 -1.97
N ASN A 287 7.55 -3.14 -0.80
CA ASN A 287 6.69 -2.08 -0.25
C ASN A 287 6.62 -0.83 -1.15
N ILE A 288 7.74 -0.42 -1.76
CA ILE A 288 7.77 0.70 -2.71
C ILE A 288 7.02 0.34 -4.00
N ILE A 289 7.19 -0.86 -4.53
CA ILE A 289 6.43 -1.34 -5.70
C ILE A 289 4.93 -1.28 -5.41
N SER A 290 4.49 -1.75 -4.23
CA SER A 290 3.11 -1.59 -3.77
C SER A 290 2.67 -0.12 -3.74
N ALA A 291 3.44 0.77 -3.11
CA ALA A 291 3.12 2.19 -3.02
C ALA A 291 3.02 2.87 -4.40
N CYS A 292 3.95 2.57 -5.32
CA CYS A 292 3.92 3.09 -6.69
C CYS A 292 2.70 2.61 -7.48
N LEU A 293 2.23 1.37 -7.25
CA LEU A 293 1.02 0.82 -7.89
C LEU A 293 -0.28 1.42 -7.34
N THR A 294 -0.30 1.85 -6.07
CA THR A 294 -1.49 2.45 -5.42
C THR A 294 -1.50 3.98 -5.45
N THR A 295 -0.39 4.63 -5.80
CA THR A 295 -0.31 6.11 -5.92
C THR A 295 -1.06 6.59 -7.16
N LYS A 296 -1.94 7.57 -6.98
CA LYS A 296 -2.72 8.19 -8.07
C LYS A 296 -1.83 8.91 -9.09
N THR A 297 -2.12 8.73 -10.38
CA THR A 297 -1.46 9.44 -11.49
C THR A 297 -2.45 10.36 -12.23
N ASP A 298 -1.96 11.50 -12.76
CA ASP A 298 -2.78 12.43 -13.57
C ASP A 298 -3.04 11.92 -15.01
N LEU A 299 -2.23 10.96 -15.44
CA LEU A 299 -2.26 10.38 -16.78
C LEU A 299 -2.35 8.86 -16.65
N ALA A 300 -2.99 8.23 -17.63
CA ALA A 300 -2.98 6.77 -17.74
C ALA A 300 -1.55 6.27 -17.98
N VAL A 301 -1.10 5.33 -17.14
CA VAL A 301 0.22 4.70 -17.23
C VAL A 301 0.07 3.24 -17.62
N SER A 302 1.03 2.71 -18.39
CA SER A 302 1.03 1.30 -18.77
C SER A 302 1.72 0.48 -17.68
N VAL A 303 0.96 -0.34 -16.95
CA VAL A 303 1.50 -1.22 -15.91
C VAL A 303 2.15 -2.45 -16.56
N PRO A 304 3.44 -2.75 -16.29
CA PRO A 304 4.13 -3.91 -16.85
C PRO A 304 3.74 -5.20 -16.12
N PHE A 305 2.45 -5.58 -16.17
CA PHE A 305 1.87 -6.72 -15.44
C PHE A 305 2.70 -7.99 -15.56
N ALA A 306 3.14 -8.35 -16.77
CA ALA A 306 3.95 -9.54 -17.00
C ALA A 306 5.26 -9.56 -16.17
N ARG A 307 5.91 -8.41 -15.96
CA ARG A 307 7.17 -8.30 -15.20
C ARG A 307 6.94 -8.40 -13.70
N VAL A 308 5.90 -7.74 -13.19
CA VAL A 308 5.51 -7.86 -11.77
C VAL A 308 5.05 -9.29 -11.47
N ILE A 309 4.26 -9.92 -12.35
CA ILE A 309 3.86 -11.32 -12.24
C ILE A 309 5.06 -12.27 -12.30
N GLN A 310 6.04 -12.04 -13.18
CA GLN A 310 7.28 -12.84 -13.23
C GLN A 310 8.05 -12.76 -11.92
N LEU A 311 8.21 -11.56 -11.34
CA LEU A 311 8.82 -11.39 -10.02
C LEU A 311 8.06 -12.12 -8.92
N VAL A 312 6.72 -11.99 -8.89
CA VAL A 312 5.83 -12.69 -7.96
C VAL A 312 5.98 -14.21 -8.10
N CYS A 313 5.99 -14.73 -9.33
CA CYS A 313 6.18 -16.16 -9.59
C CYS A 313 7.57 -16.65 -9.20
N ARG A 314 8.63 -15.88 -9.46
CA ARG A 314 10.01 -16.23 -9.07
C ARG A 314 10.11 -16.44 -7.55
N VAL A 315 9.58 -15.52 -6.76
CA VAL A 315 9.57 -15.68 -5.29
C VAL A 315 8.72 -16.88 -4.86
N TYR A 316 7.57 -17.10 -5.50
CA TYR A 316 6.71 -18.23 -5.18
C TYR A 316 7.28 -19.59 -5.61
N ASN A 317 8.06 -19.66 -6.67
CA ASN A 317 8.66 -20.91 -7.14
C ASN A 317 9.78 -21.41 -6.23
N VAL A 318 10.26 -20.61 -5.28
CA VAL A 318 11.13 -21.08 -4.18
C VAL A 318 10.28 -21.53 -3.00
N PHE A 319 10.33 -22.82 -2.68
CA PHE A 319 9.58 -23.47 -1.59
C PHE A 319 10.46 -24.52 -0.88
N PRO A 320 10.06 -25.03 0.32
CA PRO A 320 10.88 -25.96 1.13
C PRO A 320 11.26 -27.31 0.50
N GLY A 321 10.85 -27.59 -0.73
CA GLY A 321 11.19 -28.81 -1.48
C GLY A 321 11.99 -28.54 -2.76
N CYS A 322 12.48 -27.32 -2.97
CA CYS A 322 13.35 -27.00 -4.11
C CYS A 322 14.67 -27.77 -4.05
N ALA A 323 15.22 -28.09 -5.23
CA ALA A 323 16.55 -28.64 -5.34
C ALA A 323 17.61 -27.62 -4.88
N ILE A 324 18.62 -28.12 -4.16
CA ILE A 324 19.82 -27.34 -3.83
C ILE A 324 20.76 -27.43 -5.02
N ARG A 325 21.21 -26.28 -5.51
CA ARG A 325 22.20 -26.20 -6.60
C ARG A 325 23.50 -26.91 -6.21
N GLU A 326 24.13 -27.58 -7.17
CA GLU A 326 25.37 -28.32 -6.93
C GLU A 326 26.46 -27.44 -6.31
N PHE A 327 27.26 -28.04 -5.42
CA PHE A 327 28.38 -27.40 -4.70
C PHE A 327 28.02 -26.23 -3.76
N LYS A 328 26.73 -25.97 -3.48
CA LYS A 328 26.29 -24.95 -2.51
C LYS A 328 26.11 -25.51 -1.09
N PRO A 329 26.37 -24.70 -0.04
CA PRO A 329 26.27 -25.15 1.35
C PRO A 329 24.82 -25.34 1.81
N LYS A 330 24.55 -26.46 2.48
CA LYS A 330 23.20 -26.81 2.98
C LYS A 330 22.69 -25.87 4.07
N ASP A 331 23.58 -25.29 4.86
CA ASP A 331 23.22 -24.39 5.97
C ASP A 331 22.66 -23.06 5.45
N GLU A 332 23.26 -22.51 4.38
CA GLU A 332 22.77 -21.31 3.69
C GLU A 332 21.38 -21.54 3.07
N HIS A 333 21.18 -22.68 2.40
CA HIS A 333 19.87 -23.09 1.90
C HIS A 333 18.84 -23.24 3.04
N THR A 334 19.21 -23.88 4.15
CA THR A 334 18.34 -24.06 5.32
C THR A 334 17.96 -22.70 5.93
N CYS A 335 18.91 -21.77 6.01
CA CYS A 335 18.66 -20.39 6.44
C CYS A 335 17.65 -19.70 5.50
N LEU A 336 17.84 -19.81 4.19
CA LEU A 336 16.92 -19.26 3.17
C LEU A 336 15.48 -19.80 3.33
N MET A 337 15.31 -21.10 3.57
CA MET A 337 13.99 -21.71 3.81
C MET A 337 13.27 -21.09 5.02
N GLY A 338 14.03 -20.65 6.03
CA GLY A 338 13.51 -19.89 7.17
C GLY A 338 12.98 -18.49 6.83
N LEU A 339 13.49 -17.86 5.76
CA LEU A 339 13.11 -16.51 5.33
C LEU A 339 11.87 -16.48 4.43
N LEU A 340 11.52 -17.60 3.78
CA LEU A 340 10.37 -17.71 2.87
C LEU A 340 9.06 -17.10 3.39
N PRO A 341 8.65 -17.25 4.67
CA PRO A 341 7.41 -16.64 5.16
C PRO A 341 7.40 -15.11 5.04
N ALA A 342 8.55 -14.46 5.28
CA ALA A 342 8.68 -13.01 5.20
C ALA A 342 8.74 -12.51 3.75
N LEU A 343 9.35 -13.31 2.85
CA LEU A 343 9.33 -13.05 1.41
C LEU A 343 7.90 -13.16 0.86
N TYR A 344 7.19 -14.26 1.15
CA TYR A 344 5.82 -14.47 0.70
C TYR A 344 4.85 -13.39 1.22
N LEU A 345 4.99 -12.93 2.46
CA LEU A 345 4.18 -11.81 2.99
C LEU A 345 4.36 -10.53 2.17
N SER A 346 5.60 -10.23 1.77
CA SER A 346 5.93 -9.05 0.96
C SER A 346 5.39 -9.19 -0.46
N THR A 347 5.49 -10.40 -1.04
CA THR A 347 4.94 -10.74 -2.35
C THR A 347 3.41 -10.73 -2.37
N ASN A 348 2.74 -11.19 -1.31
CA ASN A 348 1.29 -11.06 -1.13
C ASN A 348 0.86 -9.59 -1.18
N LYS A 349 1.57 -8.68 -0.49
CA LYS A 349 1.26 -7.24 -0.50
C LYS A 349 1.38 -6.63 -1.91
N VAL A 350 2.45 -6.96 -2.65
CA VAL A 350 2.60 -6.53 -4.06
C VAL A 350 1.49 -7.10 -4.94
N LEU A 351 1.16 -8.38 -4.78
CA LEU A 351 0.10 -9.02 -5.55
C LEU A 351 -1.28 -8.41 -5.24
N SER A 352 -1.61 -8.13 -3.98
CA SER A 352 -2.84 -7.41 -3.62
C SER A 352 -2.88 -6.01 -4.21
N SER A 353 -1.75 -5.27 -4.17
CA SER A 353 -1.64 -3.93 -4.79
C SER A 353 -1.87 -4.00 -6.31
N LEU A 354 -1.33 -5.04 -6.96
CA LEU A 354 -1.51 -5.29 -8.39
C LEU A 354 -2.96 -5.66 -8.73
N LEU A 355 -3.64 -6.44 -7.87
CA LEU A 355 -5.06 -6.77 -8.05
C LEU A 355 -5.95 -5.53 -7.96
N TYR A 356 -5.71 -4.65 -6.97
CA TYR A 356 -6.42 -3.37 -6.85
C TYR A 356 -6.23 -2.44 -8.04
N CYS A 357 -5.03 -2.38 -8.64
CA CYS A 357 -4.76 -1.48 -9.77
C CYS A 357 -5.16 -2.06 -11.15
N ALA A 358 -5.45 -3.36 -11.26
CA ALA A 358 -5.55 -4.05 -12.56
C ALA A 358 -6.93 -4.09 -13.20
N ASP A 359 -8.01 -3.93 -12.43
CA ASP A 359 -9.38 -4.22 -12.87
C ASP A 359 -9.46 -5.56 -13.66
N ALA A 360 -9.91 -5.56 -14.92
CA ALA A 360 -9.98 -6.76 -15.75
C ALA A 360 -8.62 -7.27 -16.30
N GLY A 361 -7.54 -6.49 -16.21
CA GLY A 361 -6.25 -6.81 -16.83
C GLY A 361 -5.56 -8.05 -16.26
N MET A 362 -5.87 -8.41 -15.00
CA MET A 362 -5.32 -9.58 -14.32
C MET A 362 -6.12 -10.87 -14.52
N THR A 363 -7.32 -10.81 -15.14
CA THR A 363 -8.20 -11.99 -15.31
C THR A 363 -7.53 -13.15 -16.05
N GLN A 364 -6.64 -12.86 -17.02
CA GLN A 364 -5.85 -13.87 -17.73
C GLN A 364 -4.94 -14.72 -16.82
N TYR A 365 -4.53 -14.18 -15.67
CA TYR A 365 -3.69 -14.88 -14.69
C TYR A 365 -4.51 -15.66 -13.64
N GLY A 366 -5.86 -15.67 -13.72
CA GLY A 366 -6.71 -16.30 -12.71
C GLY A 366 -6.38 -17.78 -12.41
N LYS A 367 -6.00 -18.57 -13.44
CA LYS A 367 -5.54 -19.95 -13.23
C LYS A 367 -4.24 -20.01 -12.42
N LEU A 368 -3.25 -19.20 -12.79
CA LEU A 368 -1.96 -19.09 -12.10
C LEU A 368 -2.14 -18.67 -10.64
N LEU A 369 -2.96 -17.65 -10.39
CA LEU A 369 -3.30 -17.19 -9.04
C LEU A 369 -3.97 -18.29 -8.22
N SER A 370 -4.86 -19.08 -8.83
CA SER A 370 -5.51 -20.21 -8.13
C SER A 370 -4.49 -21.29 -7.75
N SER A 371 -3.54 -21.64 -8.62
CA SER A 371 -2.45 -22.58 -8.29
C SER A 371 -1.53 -22.07 -7.18
N ILE A 372 -1.19 -20.77 -7.20
CA ILE A 372 -0.41 -20.12 -6.15
C ILE A 372 -1.14 -20.21 -4.80
N LEU A 373 -2.42 -19.79 -4.75
CA LEU A 373 -3.21 -19.84 -3.52
C LEU A 373 -3.43 -21.27 -3.00
N LEU A 374 -3.67 -22.25 -3.87
CA LEU A 374 -3.79 -23.65 -3.48
C LEU A 374 -2.56 -24.16 -2.72
N ARG A 375 -1.36 -23.77 -3.16
CA ARG A 375 -0.10 -24.12 -2.48
C ARG A 375 0.14 -23.27 -1.23
N LEU A 376 -0.12 -21.97 -1.27
CA LEU A 376 0.02 -21.12 -0.09
C LEU A 376 -0.95 -21.55 1.05
N LEU A 377 -2.15 -22.04 0.73
CA LEU A 377 -3.08 -22.63 1.69
C LEU A 377 -2.58 -23.95 2.31
N SER A 378 -1.69 -24.71 1.66
CA SER A 378 -1.08 -25.89 2.27
C SER A 378 0.17 -25.54 3.10
N GLU A 379 1.00 -24.60 2.64
CA GLU A 379 2.24 -24.19 3.28
C GLU A 379 2.06 -23.25 4.49
N SER A 380 0.94 -22.54 4.60
CA SER A 380 0.69 -21.51 5.62
C SER A 380 0.19 -22.03 6.97
N LYS A 381 -0.19 -23.31 7.09
CA LYS A 381 -0.90 -23.89 8.26
C LYS A 381 -0.31 -23.50 9.62
N ASN A 382 1.02 -23.55 9.75
CA ASN A 382 1.71 -23.29 11.02
C ASN A 382 2.29 -21.86 11.13
N LYS A 383 1.95 -20.96 10.19
CA LYS A 383 2.57 -19.64 10.00
C LYS A 383 1.51 -18.54 10.11
N ARG A 384 1.10 -18.19 11.34
CA ARG A 384 0.01 -17.24 11.67
C ARG A 384 -0.15 -16.05 10.72
N SER A 385 0.88 -15.21 10.58
CA SER A 385 0.79 -13.99 9.74
C SER A 385 0.64 -14.31 8.25
N LEU A 386 1.35 -15.33 7.75
CA LEU A 386 1.21 -15.78 6.37
C LEU A 386 -0.20 -16.37 6.13
N ARG A 387 -0.75 -17.10 7.10
CA ARG A 387 -2.10 -17.69 7.02
C ARG A 387 -3.17 -16.63 6.85
N ILE A 388 -3.11 -15.57 7.65
CA ILE A 388 -4.00 -14.39 7.56
C ILE A 388 -3.87 -13.75 6.18
N SER A 389 -2.65 -13.42 5.75
CA SER A 389 -2.39 -12.78 4.46
C SER A 389 -2.83 -13.62 3.25
N VAL A 390 -2.80 -14.96 3.34
CA VAL A 390 -3.32 -15.86 2.31
C VAL A 390 -4.84 -15.87 2.27
N TYR A 391 -5.53 -15.74 3.41
CA TYR A 391 -6.99 -15.58 3.45
C TYR A 391 -7.45 -14.20 2.96
N GLU A 392 -6.72 -13.13 3.28
CA GLU A 392 -6.95 -11.78 2.75
C GLU A 392 -6.83 -11.79 1.21
N LEU A 393 -5.74 -12.35 0.68
CA LEU A 393 -5.52 -12.48 -0.77
C LEU A 393 -6.58 -13.36 -1.44
N LEU A 394 -6.98 -14.48 -0.81
CA LEU A 394 -8.07 -15.33 -1.29
C LEU A 394 -9.40 -14.55 -1.37
N SER A 395 -9.72 -13.76 -0.35
CA SER A 395 -10.94 -12.94 -0.30
C SER A 395 -10.93 -11.91 -1.43
N LEU A 396 -9.83 -11.17 -1.61
CA LEU A 396 -9.66 -10.20 -2.69
C LEU A 396 -9.82 -10.82 -4.09
N CYS A 397 -9.26 -12.02 -4.30
CA CYS A 397 -9.40 -12.73 -5.58
C CYS A 397 -10.83 -13.27 -5.80
N LEU A 398 -11.55 -13.65 -4.74
CA LEU A 398 -12.96 -14.05 -4.81
C LEU A 398 -13.87 -12.86 -5.13
N GLU A 399 -13.58 -11.69 -4.56
CA GLU A 399 -14.30 -10.43 -4.86
C GLU A 399 -14.09 -10.00 -6.33
N GLN A 400 -12.86 -10.08 -6.84
CA GLN A 400 -12.53 -9.60 -8.20
C GLN A 400 -12.92 -10.58 -9.32
N TYR A 401 -12.82 -11.90 -9.10
CA TYR A 401 -13.04 -12.91 -10.14
C TYR A 401 -14.30 -13.77 -9.95
N GLY A 402 -14.91 -13.73 -8.77
CA GLY A 402 -16.17 -14.41 -8.46
C GLY A 402 -16.16 -15.92 -8.73
N HIS A 403 -17.27 -16.39 -9.31
CA HIS A 403 -17.58 -17.82 -9.48
C HIS A 403 -16.48 -18.62 -10.20
N ALA A 404 -15.96 -18.12 -11.32
CA ALA A 404 -15.00 -18.86 -12.16
C ALA A 404 -13.68 -19.17 -11.45
N PHE A 405 -13.28 -18.31 -10.51
CA PHE A 405 -12.11 -18.50 -9.66
C PHE A 405 -12.40 -19.44 -8.49
N ALA A 406 -13.54 -19.24 -7.83
CA ALA A 406 -13.99 -20.03 -6.69
C ALA A 406 -14.07 -21.54 -6.99
N VAL A 407 -14.49 -21.94 -8.19
CA VAL A 407 -14.53 -23.35 -8.63
C VAL A 407 -13.20 -24.08 -8.35
N ASN A 408 -12.08 -23.47 -8.72
CA ASN A 408 -10.74 -24.09 -8.65
C ASN A 408 -10.21 -24.24 -7.21
N LEU A 409 -10.65 -23.37 -6.30
CA LEU A 409 -10.14 -23.28 -4.92
C LEU A 409 -11.09 -23.87 -3.87
N SER A 410 -12.39 -23.95 -4.17
CA SER A 410 -13.47 -24.27 -3.22
C SER A 410 -13.15 -25.43 -2.28
N LYS A 411 -12.64 -26.56 -2.79
CA LYS A 411 -12.30 -27.75 -1.99
C LYS A 411 -11.19 -27.47 -0.96
N ALA A 412 -10.11 -26.80 -1.37
CA ALA A 412 -8.97 -26.53 -0.50
C ALA A 412 -9.25 -25.38 0.47
N ALA A 413 -9.97 -24.35 0.01
CA ALA A 413 -10.44 -23.25 0.85
C ALA A 413 -11.38 -23.73 1.95
N VAL A 414 -12.43 -24.51 1.60
CA VAL A 414 -13.36 -25.12 2.57
C VAL A 414 -12.62 -25.99 3.57
N GLN A 415 -11.71 -26.86 3.13
CA GLN A 415 -10.92 -27.70 4.04
C GLN A 415 -10.09 -26.85 5.00
N SER A 416 -9.40 -25.83 4.48
CA SER A 416 -8.55 -24.92 5.25
C SER A 416 -9.33 -24.15 6.31
N VAL A 417 -10.47 -23.56 5.93
CA VAL A 417 -11.37 -22.85 6.84
C VAL A 417 -11.92 -23.81 7.90
N CYS A 418 -12.41 -24.99 7.51
CA CYS A 418 -12.91 -25.99 8.46
C CYS A 418 -11.84 -26.48 9.43
N ASP A 419 -10.57 -26.57 9.00
CA ASP A 419 -9.46 -26.94 9.88
C ASP A 419 -9.15 -25.81 10.89
N ASP A 420 -9.09 -24.55 10.44
CA ASP A 420 -8.80 -23.41 11.31
C ASP A 420 -9.97 -23.02 12.25
N LEU A 421 -11.21 -23.41 11.91
CA LEU A 421 -12.39 -23.21 12.77
C LEU A 421 -12.60 -24.30 13.83
N LYS A 422 -11.79 -25.38 13.85
CA LYS A 422 -11.90 -26.42 14.88
C LYS A 422 -11.47 -25.87 16.25
N THR A 423 -12.43 -25.83 17.16
CA THR A 423 -12.16 -25.69 18.60
C THR A 423 -11.67 -27.02 19.15
N PRO A 424 -10.56 -27.07 19.91
CA PRO A 424 -10.14 -28.31 20.56
C PRO A 424 -11.19 -28.75 21.58
N GLU A 425 -11.68 -29.99 21.43
CA GLU A 425 -12.57 -30.58 22.42
C GLU A 425 -11.80 -30.78 23.73
N ARG A 426 -12.18 -30.05 24.78
CA ARG A 426 -11.81 -30.42 26.16
C ARG A 426 -12.45 -31.77 26.49
N LYS A 427 -11.76 -32.87 26.18
CA LYS A 427 -12.11 -34.19 26.68
C LYS A 427 -12.26 -34.09 28.21
N PRO A 428 -13.42 -34.41 28.80
CA PRO A 428 -13.58 -34.35 30.24
C PRO A 428 -12.61 -35.34 30.86
N VAL A 429 -11.75 -34.87 31.77
CA VAL A 429 -10.79 -35.72 32.48
C VAL A 429 -11.58 -36.80 33.23
N SER A 430 -11.47 -38.05 32.77
CA SER A 430 -12.09 -39.18 33.44
C SER A 430 -11.34 -39.46 34.74
N ILE A 431 -11.87 -38.96 35.85
CA ILE A 431 -11.38 -39.29 37.18
C ILE A 431 -11.70 -40.78 37.43
N ILE A 432 -10.74 -41.65 37.13
CA ILE A 432 -10.82 -43.09 37.42
C ILE A 432 -10.70 -43.26 38.94
N SER A 433 -11.84 -43.24 39.63
CA SER A 433 -11.96 -43.50 41.06
C SER A 433 -11.81 -45.00 41.36
N ASN A 434 -10.58 -45.50 41.35
CA ASN A 434 -10.25 -46.87 41.72
C ASN A 434 -10.41 -47.10 43.25
N ILE A 435 -11.66 -47.30 43.69
CA ILE A 435 -11.96 -47.76 45.05
C ILE A 435 -11.84 -49.29 45.11
N LYS A 436 -10.68 -49.80 45.52
CA LYS A 436 -10.58 -51.10 46.22
C LYS A 436 -9.59 -51.02 47.37
N ALA A 437 -10.05 -51.38 48.57
CA ALA A 437 -9.25 -51.35 49.80
C ALA A 437 -8.33 -52.59 49.92
N GLY A 438 -7.11 -52.40 50.42
CA GLY A 438 -6.15 -53.50 50.63
C GLY A 438 -4.86 -53.10 51.36
N LYS A 439 -4.76 -53.48 52.64
CA LYS A 439 -3.67 -53.19 53.60
C LYS A 439 -2.20 -53.34 53.10
N LYS A 440 -1.42 -52.26 53.32
CA LYS A 440 -0.19 -52.22 54.17
C LYS A 440 1.11 -52.93 53.68
N ARG A 441 2.04 -52.19 53.05
CA ARG A 441 3.42 -51.90 53.56
C ARG A 441 4.37 -51.26 52.53
N SER A 442 5.30 -50.46 53.07
CA SER A 442 6.64 -50.12 52.57
C SER A 442 6.79 -49.22 51.34
N ALA A 443 7.76 -48.31 51.49
CA ALA A 443 8.15 -47.25 50.58
C ALA A 443 8.89 -47.71 49.32
N ASP A 444 9.03 -46.71 48.43
CA ASP A 444 10.09 -46.53 47.43
C ASP A 444 9.90 -47.16 46.04
N GLN A 445 9.30 -46.37 45.14
CA GLN A 445 9.72 -46.23 43.74
C GLN A 445 9.03 -45.03 43.08
N GLN A 446 9.84 -44.13 42.50
CA GLN A 446 9.35 -43.03 41.65
C GLN A 446 8.85 -43.59 40.32
N ALA A 447 7.53 -43.68 40.16
CA ALA A 447 6.90 -43.81 38.84
C ALA A 447 6.44 -42.42 38.40
N GLY A 448 7.22 -41.77 37.53
CA GLY A 448 6.81 -40.53 36.88
C GLY A 448 5.63 -40.81 35.96
N ALA A 449 4.43 -40.39 36.37
CA ALA A 449 3.29 -40.31 35.46
C ALA A 449 3.56 -39.17 34.47
N VAL A 450 4.05 -39.51 33.28
CA VAL A 450 4.16 -38.57 32.15
C VAL A 450 2.75 -38.11 31.82
N ILE A 451 2.47 -36.83 32.07
CA ILE A 451 1.24 -36.18 31.61
C ILE A 451 1.46 -35.84 30.14
N ASP A 452 1.33 -36.85 29.28
CA ASP A 452 1.18 -36.64 27.82
C ASP A 452 -0.25 -36.14 27.56
N GLY A 453 -0.47 -34.89 27.97
CA GLY A 453 -1.51 -34.05 27.41
C GLY A 453 -0.88 -33.21 26.32
N GLU A 454 -1.05 -33.60 25.06
CA GLU A 454 -0.95 -32.64 23.96
C GLU A 454 -1.94 -31.51 24.26
N GLU A 455 -1.42 -30.35 24.71
CA GLU A 455 -2.20 -29.12 24.71
C GLU A 455 -2.55 -28.80 23.26
N ALA A 456 -3.73 -29.22 22.84
CA ALA A 456 -4.22 -29.04 21.49
C ALA A 456 -4.14 -27.55 21.12
N GLN A 457 -3.19 -27.20 20.24
CA GLN A 457 -2.86 -25.82 19.91
C GLN A 457 -4.11 -25.09 19.44
N LEU A 458 -4.55 -24.13 20.25
CA LEU A 458 -5.72 -23.32 19.95
C LEU A 458 -5.39 -22.40 18.77
N VAL A 459 -6.13 -22.53 17.66
CA VAL A 459 -5.94 -21.69 16.48
C VAL A 459 -6.13 -20.21 16.86
N PRO A 460 -5.18 -19.31 16.56
CA PRO A 460 -5.27 -17.90 16.92
C PRO A 460 -6.56 -17.23 16.41
N GLY A 461 -7.16 -16.38 17.24
CA GLY A 461 -8.48 -15.78 16.93
C GLY A 461 -8.49 -14.89 15.67
N ASP A 462 -7.38 -14.27 15.33
CA ASP A 462 -7.19 -13.50 14.09
C ASP A 462 -7.09 -14.38 12.83
N VAL A 463 -6.48 -15.57 12.94
CA VAL A 463 -6.54 -16.59 11.87
C VAL A 463 -7.99 -17.05 11.66
N GLN A 464 -8.76 -17.23 12.75
CA GLN A 464 -10.18 -17.57 12.66
C GLN A 464 -11.01 -16.45 12.01
N LEU A 465 -10.73 -15.19 12.32
CA LEU A 465 -11.40 -14.05 11.69
C LEU A 465 -11.12 -14.01 10.18
N ALA A 466 -9.87 -14.07 9.76
CA ALA A 466 -9.51 -14.08 8.34
C ALA A 466 -10.09 -15.30 7.59
N ALA A 467 -10.13 -16.47 8.24
CA ALA A 467 -10.80 -17.66 7.70
C ALA A 467 -12.32 -17.48 7.55
N LEU A 468 -12.99 -16.78 8.48
CA LEU A 468 -14.41 -16.46 8.38
C LEU A 468 -14.70 -15.45 7.28
N ASP A 469 -13.86 -14.44 7.11
CA ASP A 469 -13.98 -13.45 6.02
C ASP A 469 -13.87 -14.12 4.65
N ALA A 470 -12.86 -14.99 4.47
CA ALA A 470 -12.71 -15.78 3.26
C ALA A 470 -13.87 -16.78 3.04
N ALA A 471 -14.46 -17.31 4.11
CA ALA A 471 -15.63 -18.17 4.04
C ALA A 471 -16.91 -17.42 3.67
N GLU A 472 -17.09 -16.20 4.18
CA GLU A 472 -18.18 -15.29 3.84
C GLU A 472 -18.11 -14.92 2.36
N GLN A 473 -16.94 -14.49 1.85
CA GLN A 473 -16.78 -14.18 0.43
C GLN A 473 -16.94 -15.41 -0.47
N LEU A 474 -16.42 -16.58 -0.08
CA LEU A 474 -16.65 -17.83 -0.82
C LEU A 474 -18.15 -18.20 -0.85
N MET A 475 -18.88 -17.92 0.23
CA MET A 475 -20.32 -18.14 0.31
C MET A 475 -21.09 -17.20 -0.63
N MET A 476 -20.76 -15.91 -0.63
CA MET A 476 -21.39 -14.89 -1.48
C MET A 476 -21.12 -15.15 -2.97
N CYS A 477 -19.90 -15.51 -3.35
CA CYS A 477 -19.53 -15.73 -4.75
C CYS A 477 -19.92 -17.12 -5.31
N TYR A 478 -19.94 -18.17 -4.47
CA TYR A 478 -20.01 -19.56 -4.94
C TYR A 478 -20.96 -20.48 -4.14
N GLY A 479 -21.59 -19.99 -3.06
CA GLY A 479 -22.41 -20.81 -2.16
C GLY A 479 -23.52 -21.61 -2.84
N HIS A 480 -24.18 -21.02 -3.84
CA HIS A 480 -25.26 -21.62 -4.61
C HIS A 480 -24.83 -22.80 -5.50
N ALA A 481 -23.55 -22.87 -5.90
CA ALA A 481 -22.98 -23.88 -6.80
C ALA A 481 -21.98 -24.83 -6.12
N MET A 482 -21.66 -24.57 -4.85
CA MET A 482 -20.77 -25.40 -4.03
C MET A 482 -21.26 -26.85 -3.93
N GLY A 483 -20.37 -27.84 -3.94
CA GLY A 483 -20.76 -29.25 -3.82
C GLY A 483 -21.35 -29.55 -2.42
N GLU A 484 -22.31 -30.48 -2.35
CA GLU A 484 -23.00 -30.85 -1.10
C GLU A 484 -22.06 -31.06 0.10
N VAL A 485 -20.98 -31.83 -0.11
CA VAL A 485 -20.02 -32.19 0.95
C VAL A 485 -19.32 -30.95 1.48
N GLN A 486 -18.89 -30.06 0.58
CA GLN A 486 -18.21 -28.80 0.92
C GLN A 486 -19.15 -27.85 1.67
N ARG A 487 -20.37 -27.68 1.14
CA ARG A 487 -21.38 -26.79 1.73
C ARG A 487 -21.79 -27.26 3.12
N ARG A 488 -22.10 -28.55 3.24
CA ARG A 488 -22.45 -29.21 4.52
C ARG A 488 -21.30 -29.09 5.52
N ALA A 489 -20.04 -29.20 5.11
CA ALA A 489 -18.89 -29.07 6.00
C ALA A 489 -18.80 -27.67 6.63
N LEU A 490 -18.85 -26.59 5.82
CA LEU A 490 -18.81 -25.22 6.35
C LEU A 490 -20.01 -24.91 7.25
N ASP A 491 -21.23 -25.19 6.78
CA ASP A 491 -22.44 -24.90 7.56
C ASP A 491 -22.45 -25.68 8.88
N THR A 492 -22.02 -26.95 8.88
CA THR A 492 -21.91 -27.75 10.11
C THR A 492 -20.86 -27.18 11.06
N ALA A 493 -19.68 -26.78 10.56
CA ALA A 493 -18.64 -26.18 11.40
C ALA A 493 -19.13 -24.91 12.09
N ILE A 494 -19.78 -24.01 11.34
CA ILE A 494 -20.19 -22.70 11.83
C ILE A 494 -21.42 -22.77 12.72
N ILE A 495 -22.41 -23.61 12.40
CA ILE A 495 -23.54 -23.91 13.30
C ILE A 495 -23.03 -24.56 14.60
N SER A 496 -22.07 -25.48 14.52
CA SER A 496 -21.52 -26.13 15.72
C SER A 496 -20.84 -25.12 16.65
N ARG A 497 -20.06 -24.18 16.10
CA ARG A 497 -19.45 -23.07 16.85
C ARG A 497 -20.50 -22.19 17.51
N LEU A 498 -21.52 -21.74 16.76
CA LEU A 498 -22.60 -20.90 17.28
C LEU A 498 -23.48 -21.59 18.34
N LEU A 499 -23.54 -22.92 18.36
CA LEU A 499 -24.31 -23.70 19.33
C LEU A 499 -23.50 -24.20 20.53
N GLN A 500 -22.17 -24.09 20.52
CA GLN A 500 -21.32 -24.54 21.63
C GLN A 500 -21.51 -23.67 22.88
N PRO A 501 -22.01 -24.22 24.01
CA PRO A 501 -22.03 -23.50 25.26
C PRO A 501 -20.61 -23.46 25.85
N SER A 502 -20.18 -22.27 26.30
CA SER A 502 -18.95 -22.06 27.08
C SER A 502 -17.59 -22.07 26.34
N ASN A 503 -17.53 -21.59 25.10
CA ASN A 503 -16.28 -20.99 24.58
C ASN A 503 -16.30 -19.46 24.77
N PRO A 504 -15.25 -18.84 25.37
CA PRO A 504 -15.10 -17.40 25.43
C PRO A 504 -14.62 -16.86 24.07
N GLU A 505 -15.41 -17.09 23.01
CA GLU A 505 -15.17 -16.47 21.72
C GLU A 505 -15.36 -14.96 21.87
N THR A 506 -14.46 -14.19 21.25
CA THR A 506 -14.56 -12.74 21.25
C THR A 506 -15.86 -12.31 20.56
N THR A 507 -16.42 -11.17 20.98
CA THR A 507 -17.60 -10.56 20.35
C THR A 507 -17.44 -10.46 18.83
N ILE A 508 -16.23 -10.16 18.36
CA ILE A 508 -15.88 -10.02 16.94
C ILE A 508 -16.04 -11.36 16.19
N ILE A 509 -15.51 -12.47 16.73
CA ILE A 509 -15.64 -13.80 16.12
C ILE A 509 -17.12 -14.22 16.07
N LYS A 510 -17.89 -13.97 17.14
CA LYS A 510 -19.34 -14.23 17.15
C LYS A 510 -20.09 -13.40 16.10
N GLY A 511 -19.69 -12.14 15.91
CA GLY A 511 -20.22 -11.27 14.85
C GLY A 511 -20.03 -11.91 13.48
N LYS A 512 -18.79 -12.27 13.14
CA LYS A 512 -18.45 -12.91 11.86
C LYS A 512 -19.10 -14.27 11.62
N LEU A 513 -19.29 -15.07 12.68
CA LEU A 513 -20.09 -16.31 12.57
C LEU A 513 -21.56 -16.03 12.23
N TYR A 514 -22.16 -14.95 12.78
CA TYR A 514 -23.51 -14.53 12.39
C TYR A 514 -23.58 -13.94 10.97
N ASP A 515 -22.57 -13.18 10.55
CA ASP A 515 -22.48 -12.62 9.19
C ASP A 515 -22.39 -13.74 8.13
N TYR A 516 -21.55 -14.74 8.34
CA TYR A 516 -21.53 -15.95 7.51
C TYR A 516 -22.90 -16.64 7.48
N LEU A 517 -23.58 -16.77 8.63
CA LEU A 517 -24.90 -17.41 8.69
C LEU A 517 -25.95 -16.65 7.88
N ILE A 518 -25.86 -15.31 7.83
CA ILE A 518 -26.66 -14.47 6.92
C ILE A 518 -26.29 -14.77 5.46
N ALA A 519 -25.00 -14.77 5.11
CA ALA A 519 -24.53 -15.08 3.75
C ALA A 519 -24.97 -16.48 3.28
N SER A 520 -24.97 -17.48 4.16
CA SER A 520 -25.41 -18.85 3.89
C SER A 520 -26.93 -18.92 3.65
N VAL A 521 -27.74 -18.18 4.42
CA VAL A 521 -29.20 -18.06 4.16
C VAL A 521 -29.50 -17.33 2.85
N MET A 522 -28.72 -16.29 2.52
CA MET A 522 -28.90 -15.51 1.28
C MET A 522 -28.47 -16.27 0.01
N ASN A 523 -27.58 -17.26 0.14
CA ASN A 523 -27.08 -18.06 -0.97
C ASN A 523 -27.48 -19.54 -0.83
N PRO A 524 -28.77 -19.88 -1.01
CA PRO A 524 -29.26 -21.25 -0.86
C PRO A 524 -28.73 -22.16 -1.97
N ASN A 525 -28.46 -23.41 -1.62
CA ASN A 525 -28.05 -24.46 -2.55
C ASN A 525 -29.14 -25.54 -2.64
N PRO A 526 -29.55 -26.00 -3.83
CA PRO A 526 -30.68 -26.91 -4.00
C PRO A 526 -30.49 -28.29 -3.33
N ALA A 527 -29.25 -28.69 -3.04
CA ALA A 527 -28.91 -29.96 -2.43
C ALA A 527 -28.55 -29.85 -0.92
N GLN A 528 -28.68 -28.65 -0.35
CA GLN A 528 -28.42 -28.37 1.05
C GLN A 528 -29.68 -28.63 1.90
N ALA A 529 -29.53 -29.29 3.05
CA ALA A 529 -30.61 -29.33 4.04
C ALA A 529 -30.91 -27.91 4.53
N SER A 530 -32.19 -27.56 4.70
CA SER A 530 -32.58 -26.17 4.99
C SER A 530 -31.88 -25.64 6.25
N ILE A 531 -30.98 -24.66 6.06
CA ILE A 531 -30.29 -23.95 7.15
C ILE A 531 -31.21 -22.95 7.86
N LEU A 532 -32.26 -22.48 7.17
CA LEU A 532 -33.15 -21.42 7.62
C LEU A 532 -33.80 -21.66 9.00
N PRO A 533 -34.28 -22.88 9.37
CA PRO A 533 -34.81 -23.13 10.72
C PRO A 533 -33.75 -23.03 11.82
N TYR A 534 -32.49 -23.40 11.52
CA TYR A 534 -31.37 -23.22 12.46
C TYR A 534 -31.04 -21.73 12.60
N ALA A 535 -30.96 -21.01 11.47
CA ALA A 535 -30.68 -19.58 11.43
C ALA A 535 -31.70 -18.77 12.24
N VAL A 536 -33.01 -18.99 12.03
CA VAL A 536 -34.08 -18.34 12.80
C VAL A 536 -33.91 -18.57 14.31
N ARG A 537 -33.65 -19.81 14.75
CA ARG A 537 -33.47 -20.13 16.17
C ARG A 537 -32.21 -19.46 16.75
N ILE A 538 -31.10 -19.50 16.03
CA ILE A 538 -29.81 -18.92 16.44
C ILE A 538 -29.93 -17.40 16.56
N PHE A 539 -30.47 -16.71 15.55
CA PHE A 539 -30.65 -15.26 15.62
C PHE A 539 -31.68 -14.86 16.69
N THR A 540 -32.76 -15.64 16.90
CA THR A 540 -33.74 -15.38 17.99
C THR A 540 -33.07 -15.40 19.36
N ALA A 541 -32.16 -16.35 19.61
CA ALA A 541 -31.36 -16.37 20.83
C ALA A 541 -30.40 -15.16 20.91
N GLY A 542 -29.73 -14.84 19.79
CA GLY A 542 -28.78 -13.73 19.69
C GLY A 542 -29.37 -12.32 19.82
N VAL A 543 -30.69 -12.14 19.70
CA VAL A 543 -31.38 -10.86 20.06
C VAL A 543 -31.20 -10.51 21.55
N ASN A 544 -30.89 -11.50 22.40
CA ASN A 544 -30.59 -11.31 23.82
C ASN A 544 -29.08 -11.32 24.13
N ALA A 545 -28.21 -11.16 23.11
CA ALA A 545 -26.76 -11.10 23.31
C ALA A 545 -26.33 -9.86 24.13
N GLU A 546 -25.16 -9.97 24.78
CA GLU A 546 -24.64 -9.00 25.73
C GLU A 546 -24.37 -7.61 25.10
N THR A 547 -23.78 -7.58 23.89
CA THR A 547 -23.42 -6.33 23.21
C THR A 547 -24.54 -5.79 22.31
N HIS A 548 -24.51 -4.49 22.00
CA HIS A 548 -25.47 -3.90 21.07
C HIS A 548 -25.26 -4.38 19.62
N GLU A 549 -24.00 -4.54 19.20
CA GLU A 549 -23.60 -4.96 17.85
C GLU A 549 -24.17 -6.33 17.49
N LEU A 550 -23.94 -7.35 18.33
CA LEU A 550 -24.45 -8.71 18.08
C LEU A 550 -25.98 -8.75 17.99
N ARG A 551 -26.67 -7.97 18.85
CA ARG A 551 -28.13 -7.83 18.79
C ARG A 551 -28.59 -7.15 17.50
N SER A 552 -27.84 -6.19 16.97
CA SER A 552 -28.11 -5.55 15.67
C SER A 552 -27.97 -6.54 14.52
N ILE A 553 -26.87 -7.31 14.48
CA ILE A 553 -26.63 -8.35 13.47
C ILE A 553 -27.73 -9.41 13.53
N CYS A 554 -28.10 -9.89 14.72
CA CYS A 554 -29.17 -10.89 14.86
C CYS A 554 -30.55 -10.35 14.45
N LYS A 555 -30.88 -9.08 14.73
CA LYS A 555 -32.11 -8.44 14.23
C LYS A 555 -32.12 -8.36 12.70
N ARG A 556 -30.99 -8.01 12.07
CA ARG A 556 -30.84 -8.03 10.60
C ARG A 556 -31.02 -9.45 10.06
N GLY A 557 -30.38 -10.46 10.67
CA GLY A 557 -30.53 -11.86 10.29
C GLY A 557 -31.96 -12.37 10.38
N LEU A 558 -32.70 -12.02 11.44
CA LEU A 558 -34.13 -12.33 11.58
C LEU A 558 -34.98 -11.65 10.50
N ALA A 559 -34.73 -10.38 10.18
CA ALA A 559 -35.46 -9.68 9.12
C ALA A 559 -35.22 -10.32 7.73
N ILE A 560 -34.00 -10.80 7.47
CA ILE A 560 -33.68 -11.54 6.24
C ILE A 560 -34.42 -12.88 6.23
N CYS A 561 -34.40 -13.63 7.34
CA CYS A 561 -35.15 -14.88 7.47
C CYS A 561 -36.66 -14.68 7.29
N ASP A 562 -37.23 -13.60 7.84
CA ASP A 562 -38.64 -13.24 7.66
C ASP A 562 -38.97 -12.99 6.18
N MET A 563 -38.11 -12.27 5.44
CA MET A 563 -38.31 -12.06 4.00
C MET A 563 -38.19 -13.35 3.17
N CYS A 564 -37.38 -14.32 3.61
CA CYS A 564 -37.28 -15.64 2.98
C CYS A 564 -38.51 -16.52 3.23
N VAL A 565 -39.14 -16.44 4.40
CA VAL A 565 -40.35 -17.21 4.75
C VAL A 565 -41.63 -16.52 4.25
N HIS A 566 -41.70 -15.21 4.38
CA HIS A 566 -42.84 -14.36 4.04
C HIS A 566 -42.47 -13.39 2.91
N THR A 567 -42.37 -13.92 1.68
CA THR A 567 -42.08 -13.10 0.49
C THR A 567 -43.14 -12.01 0.31
N ARG A 568 -42.73 -10.74 0.46
CA ARG A 568 -43.60 -9.56 0.44
C ARG A 568 -44.01 -9.11 -0.98
N LEU A 569 -43.56 -9.84 -1.99
CA LEU A 569 -43.94 -9.70 -3.40
C LEU A 569 -44.59 -11.02 -3.86
N PRO A 570 -45.51 -11.00 -4.84
CA PRO A 570 -46.07 -12.22 -5.42
C PRO A 570 -44.93 -13.14 -5.92
N PRO A 571 -44.92 -14.42 -5.54
CA PRO A 571 -43.87 -15.33 -5.98
C PRO A 571 -43.94 -15.49 -7.51
N ILE A 572 -42.83 -15.17 -8.18
CA ILE A 572 -42.68 -15.43 -9.61
C ILE A 572 -42.75 -16.94 -9.80
N GLN A 573 -43.80 -17.42 -10.46
CA GLN A 573 -43.96 -18.83 -10.83
C GLN A 573 -42.86 -19.22 -11.82
N ARG A 574 -41.70 -19.62 -11.31
CA ARG A 574 -40.70 -20.33 -12.11
C ARG A 574 -41.33 -21.67 -12.51
N ALA A 575 -41.43 -21.93 -13.80
CA ALA A 575 -41.73 -23.27 -14.29
C ALA A 575 -40.65 -24.20 -13.74
N VAL A 576 -41.04 -25.15 -12.90
CA VAL A 576 -40.13 -26.15 -12.36
C VAL A 576 -39.74 -27.05 -13.53
N SER A 577 -38.51 -26.88 -14.04
CA SER A 577 -37.91 -27.89 -14.90
C SER A 577 -37.97 -29.22 -14.16
N ALA A 578 -38.58 -30.22 -14.78
CA ALA A 578 -38.78 -31.53 -14.17
C ALA A 578 -37.44 -32.10 -13.67
N PRO A 579 -37.42 -32.84 -12.54
CA PRO A 579 -36.21 -33.49 -12.08
C PRO A 579 -35.65 -34.34 -13.21
N ALA A 580 -34.37 -34.15 -13.54
CA ALA A 580 -33.69 -34.93 -14.55
C ALA A 580 -33.84 -36.42 -14.20
N ALA A 581 -34.33 -37.22 -15.16
CA ALA A 581 -34.45 -38.66 -14.99
C ALA A 581 -33.08 -39.25 -14.63
N PRO A 582 -33.01 -40.29 -13.77
CA PRO A 582 -31.75 -40.89 -13.40
C PRO A 582 -31.02 -41.38 -14.67
N ALA A 583 -29.75 -40.99 -14.80
CA ALA A 583 -28.92 -41.43 -15.91
C ALA A 583 -28.86 -42.97 -15.91
N ILE A 584 -29.30 -43.57 -17.02
CA ILE A 584 -29.14 -45.00 -17.24
C ILE A 584 -27.64 -45.29 -17.27
N GLN A 585 -27.21 -46.21 -16.41
CA GLN A 585 -25.86 -46.77 -16.48
C GLN A 585 -25.76 -47.60 -17.75
N THR A 586 -25.10 -47.08 -18.78
CA THR A 586 -24.65 -47.91 -19.89
C THR A 586 -23.38 -48.63 -19.46
N GLU A 587 -23.46 -49.94 -19.30
CA GLU A 587 -22.29 -50.79 -19.13
C GLU A 587 -21.39 -50.63 -20.37
N ILE A 588 -20.10 -50.35 -20.15
CA ILE A 588 -19.10 -50.41 -21.21
C ILE A 588 -18.74 -51.88 -21.38
N VAL A 589 -19.36 -52.54 -22.36
CA VAL A 589 -18.84 -53.79 -22.90
C VAL A 589 -17.72 -53.44 -23.86
N GLU A 590 -16.49 -53.82 -23.50
CA GLU A 590 -15.38 -53.87 -24.45
C GLU A 590 -15.71 -54.92 -25.52
N GLU A 591 -15.72 -54.53 -26.79
CA GLU A 591 -15.68 -55.51 -27.89
C GLU A 591 -14.57 -55.14 -28.89
N VAL A 592 -13.75 -56.16 -29.18
CA VAL A 592 -12.50 -56.07 -29.92
C VAL A 592 -12.75 -56.15 -31.42
N VAL A 593 -12.17 -55.25 -32.21
CA VAL A 593 -11.91 -55.49 -33.64
C VAL A 593 -10.51 -54.97 -34.01
N GLN A 594 -9.72 -55.84 -34.64
CA GLN A 594 -8.38 -55.55 -35.14
C GLN A 594 -8.27 -56.11 -36.57
N GLU A 595 -7.88 -55.26 -37.53
CA GLU A 595 -7.41 -55.57 -38.91
C GLU A 595 -8.41 -56.30 -39.86
N SER A 596 -8.46 -56.10 -41.18
CA SER A 596 -7.68 -55.28 -42.16
C SER A 596 -8.66 -54.56 -43.15
N ASP A 597 -8.34 -53.94 -44.30
CA ASP A 597 -7.10 -53.92 -45.12
C ASP A 597 -6.86 -52.65 -45.97
N VAL A 598 -5.70 -52.66 -46.62
CA VAL A 598 -5.01 -51.78 -47.61
C VAL A 598 -5.87 -51.54 -48.90
N GLU A 599 -5.82 -50.42 -49.67
CA GLU A 599 -4.66 -49.92 -50.44
C GLU A 599 -4.76 -48.46 -51.00
N MET A 600 -3.71 -47.64 -50.77
CA MET A 600 -3.03 -46.60 -51.61
C MET A 600 -3.80 -45.78 -52.71
N THR A 601 -3.56 -44.46 -52.94
CA THR A 601 -2.27 -43.72 -53.02
C THR A 601 -2.42 -42.17 -53.02
N ARG A 602 -1.47 -41.48 -52.35
CA ARG A 602 -0.78 -40.18 -52.68
C ARG A 602 -1.50 -38.83 -52.95
N ASP A 603 -1.20 -37.88 -52.03
CA ASP A 603 -1.02 -36.41 -52.14
C ASP A 603 0.01 -35.94 -53.21
N PRO A 604 0.21 -34.62 -53.56
CA PRO A 604 0.03 -33.42 -52.69
C PRO A 604 -0.50 -32.09 -53.31
N SER A 605 -0.62 -31.07 -52.44
CA SER A 605 -0.85 -29.59 -52.64
C SER A 605 0.23 -28.86 -53.50
N PRO A 606 0.16 -27.53 -53.86
CA PRO A 606 -0.65 -26.41 -53.31
C PRO A 606 -1.21 -25.34 -54.35
N SER A 607 -1.49 -24.11 -53.88
CA SER A 607 -2.13 -22.90 -54.50
C SER A 607 -1.18 -22.05 -55.42
N PRO A 608 -1.42 -20.74 -55.84
CA PRO A 608 -2.61 -19.82 -55.89
C PRO A 608 -2.78 -18.88 -57.16
N THR A 609 -3.99 -18.31 -57.42
CA THR A 609 -4.30 -16.98 -58.10
C THR A 609 -3.79 -16.67 -59.56
N PRO A 610 -4.06 -15.47 -60.16
CA PRO A 610 -5.31 -14.91 -60.73
C PRO A 610 -5.20 -14.68 -62.29
N PRO A 611 -6.15 -14.02 -63.02
CA PRO A 611 -6.07 -12.54 -63.22
C PRO A 611 -7.38 -11.75 -63.56
N VAL A 612 -7.35 -10.44 -63.25
CA VAL A 612 -7.65 -9.22 -64.10
C VAL A 612 -8.76 -9.26 -65.19
N GLU A 613 -9.73 -8.31 -65.16
CA GLU A 613 -9.79 -7.08 -66.01
C GLU A 613 -11.07 -6.21 -65.78
N SER A 614 -11.05 -4.93 -66.17
CA SER A 614 -12.17 -3.95 -66.18
C SER A 614 -12.45 -3.51 -67.66
N PRO A 615 -13.15 -2.40 -68.08
CA PRO A 615 -13.85 -1.29 -67.39
C PRO A 615 -15.18 -0.77 -68.07
N VAL A 616 -15.58 0.50 -67.82
CA VAL A 616 -16.36 1.47 -68.68
C VAL A 616 -17.86 1.80 -68.37
N THR A 617 -18.03 2.85 -67.54
CA THR A 617 -18.92 4.06 -67.58
C THR A 617 -20.37 4.16 -68.17
N LYS A 618 -21.23 4.83 -67.34
CA LYS A 618 -22.12 6.02 -67.57
C LYS A 618 -23.56 5.95 -68.16
N ASP A 619 -24.49 6.46 -67.35
CA ASP A 619 -25.66 7.33 -67.60
C ASP A 619 -26.60 7.15 -68.82
N LYS A 620 -27.90 6.86 -68.58
CA LYS A 620 -28.99 7.88 -68.66
C LYS A 620 -30.42 7.40 -68.30
N THR A 621 -31.16 8.37 -67.77
CA THR A 621 -32.59 8.55 -67.41
C THR A 621 -33.67 7.88 -68.30
N ALA A 622 -34.76 7.36 -67.68
CA ALA A 622 -36.17 7.86 -67.81
C ALA A 622 -37.34 6.82 -67.80
N GLN A 623 -38.28 7.03 -66.86
CA GLN A 623 -39.76 6.83 -66.90
C GLN A 623 -40.48 5.44 -66.86
N ARG A 624 -41.18 5.24 -65.71
CA ARG A 624 -42.64 4.99 -65.55
C ARG A 624 -43.26 3.61 -65.92
N ALA A 625 -43.64 2.81 -64.90
CA ALA A 625 -45.07 2.53 -64.53
C ALA A 625 -45.28 1.52 -63.36
N GLN A 626 -46.03 1.96 -62.33
CA GLN A 626 -46.99 1.25 -61.46
C GLN A 626 -46.90 -0.28 -61.17
N SER A 627 -46.71 -0.66 -59.90
CA SER A 627 -47.68 -1.42 -59.05
C SER A 627 -47.08 -1.82 -57.67
N PRO A 628 -47.88 -2.08 -56.61
CA PRO A 628 -47.38 -2.30 -55.24
C PRO A 628 -47.36 -3.78 -54.79
N PRO A 629 -46.48 -4.14 -53.82
CA PRO A 629 -46.93 -5.06 -52.77
C PRO A 629 -46.37 -4.82 -51.34
N ARG A 630 -47.28 -5.01 -50.38
CA ARG A 630 -47.16 -5.58 -49.00
C ARG A 630 -45.80 -5.65 -48.29
N GLN A 631 -45.79 -5.10 -47.06
CA GLN A 631 -44.84 -5.41 -45.99
C GLN A 631 -45.05 -6.83 -45.40
N PRO A 632 -44.00 -7.42 -44.80
CA PRO A 632 -44.10 -8.32 -43.65
C PRO A 632 -43.52 -7.70 -42.36
N SER A 633 -44.01 -8.17 -41.21
CA SER A 633 -43.83 -7.60 -39.87
C SER A 633 -42.73 -8.27 -39.02
N SER A 634 -42.08 -7.49 -38.14
CA SER A 634 -41.40 -7.93 -36.90
C SER A 634 -40.94 -6.68 -36.10
N PRO A 635 -40.62 -6.76 -34.79
CA PRO A 635 -41.29 -7.48 -33.71
C PRO A 635 -41.76 -6.50 -32.59
N VAL A 636 -42.46 -7.00 -31.57
CA VAL A 636 -42.92 -6.18 -30.42
C VAL A 636 -42.01 -6.37 -29.21
N LEU A 637 -41.59 -5.27 -28.57
CA LEU A 637 -41.07 -5.30 -27.20
C LEU A 637 -41.47 -4.00 -26.46
N PHE A 638 -42.11 -4.16 -25.30
CA PHE A 638 -42.71 -3.07 -24.53
C PHE A 638 -41.68 -2.38 -23.62
N THR A 639 -41.76 -1.06 -23.53
CA THR A 639 -41.16 -0.25 -22.45
C THR A 639 -42.28 0.39 -21.61
N PRO A 640 -42.13 0.49 -20.27
CA PRO A 640 -43.14 1.11 -19.41
C PRO A 640 -42.99 2.64 -19.37
N THR A 641 -44.13 3.33 -19.41
CA THR A 641 -44.21 4.81 -19.42
C THR A 641 -44.35 5.38 -18.00
N VAL A 642 -43.68 6.50 -17.74
CA VAL A 642 -44.02 7.47 -16.68
C VAL A 642 -44.24 8.83 -17.37
N PRO A 643 -45.29 9.61 -17.03
CA PRO A 643 -45.79 10.65 -17.92
C PRO A 643 -45.12 12.02 -17.74
N THR A 644 -44.96 12.74 -18.86
CA THR A 644 -44.65 14.18 -18.89
C THR A 644 -45.88 14.94 -19.39
N MET A 645 -46.20 16.09 -18.77
CA MET A 645 -47.29 16.95 -19.22
C MET A 645 -46.75 18.23 -19.89
N ASP A 646 -47.00 18.30 -21.20
CA ASP A 646 -47.27 19.46 -22.07
C ASP A 646 -46.46 20.78 -22.03
N THR A 647 -45.92 21.11 -23.23
CA THR A 647 -45.95 22.39 -24.00
C THR A 647 -45.75 23.76 -23.29
N ARG A 648 -45.10 24.78 -23.88
CA ARG A 648 -44.99 25.19 -25.31
C ARG A 648 -43.91 26.28 -25.53
N GLU A 649 -43.47 26.48 -26.79
CA GLU A 649 -43.02 27.71 -27.51
C GLU A 649 -42.49 28.94 -26.70
N THR A 650 -41.40 29.67 -27.03
CA THR A 650 -40.79 30.01 -28.35
C THR A 650 -39.36 30.61 -28.17
N GLU A 651 -38.53 30.56 -29.22
CA GLU A 651 -37.27 31.35 -29.38
C GLU A 651 -37.55 32.86 -29.66
N PRO A 652 -36.59 33.84 -29.53
CA PRO A 652 -35.18 33.72 -29.97
C PRO A 652 -34.05 34.49 -29.21
N ILE A 653 -32.82 33.98 -29.41
CA ILE A 653 -31.51 34.66 -29.59
C ILE A 653 -31.17 35.92 -28.76
N GLN A 654 -30.19 35.79 -27.85
CA GLN A 654 -29.07 36.74 -27.77
C GLN A 654 -27.77 36.04 -27.30
N LYS A 655 -26.62 36.46 -27.85
CA LYS A 655 -25.29 35.93 -27.47
C LYS A 655 -24.89 36.46 -26.10
N ASP A 656 -24.27 35.62 -25.27
CA ASP A 656 -23.15 36.09 -24.44
C ASP A 656 -22.12 35.01 -24.14
N ILE A 657 -20.89 35.44 -23.88
CA ILE A 657 -19.69 34.60 -23.73
C ILE A 657 -19.56 34.17 -22.26
N ARG A 658 -19.22 32.90 -21.99
CA ARG A 658 -18.91 32.45 -20.63
C ARG A 658 -17.64 31.61 -20.56
N GLU A 659 -16.72 32.06 -19.72
CA GLU A 659 -15.41 31.44 -19.46
C GLU A 659 -15.53 30.16 -18.61
N PRO A 660 -14.62 29.18 -18.75
CA PRO A 660 -14.59 28.00 -17.90
C PRO A 660 -13.54 28.14 -16.77
N ASN A 661 -13.97 28.20 -15.50
CA ASN A 661 -13.12 27.87 -14.33
C ASN A 661 -13.91 27.76 -13.00
N GLU A 662 -14.59 26.63 -12.76
CA GLU A 662 -15.18 26.30 -11.44
C GLU A 662 -14.80 24.89 -10.92
N CYS A 663 -13.94 24.14 -11.62
CA CYS A 663 -13.58 22.78 -11.23
C CYS A 663 -12.41 22.68 -10.24
N MET A 664 -11.48 23.65 -10.25
CA MET A 664 -10.27 23.60 -9.40
C MET A 664 -10.49 23.99 -7.94
N SER A 665 -11.53 24.76 -7.60
CA SER A 665 -11.75 25.28 -6.25
C SER A 665 -12.21 24.22 -5.25
N ARG A 666 -12.94 23.18 -5.71
CA ARG A 666 -13.37 22.06 -4.85
C ARG A 666 -12.21 21.17 -4.41
N ALA A 667 -11.32 20.81 -5.33
CA ALA A 667 -10.21 19.90 -5.05
C ALA A 667 -9.20 20.41 -4.00
N MET A 668 -9.14 21.72 -3.74
CA MET A 668 -8.29 22.30 -2.68
C MET A 668 -8.98 22.37 -1.30
N SER A 669 -10.29 22.12 -1.20
CA SER A 669 -11.01 22.11 0.09
C SER A 669 -10.87 20.74 0.77
N ASP A 670 -11.07 19.66 0.01
CA ASP A 670 -11.10 18.29 0.53
C ASP A 670 -9.74 17.83 1.12
N VAL A 671 -8.62 18.43 0.69
CA VAL A 671 -7.26 18.12 1.18
C VAL A 671 -6.97 18.72 2.57
N ILE A 672 -7.81 19.63 3.07
CA ILE A 672 -7.56 20.37 4.33
C ILE A 672 -8.32 19.74 5.52
N GLU A 673 -9.43 19.03 5.30
CA GLU A 673 -10.24 18.48 6.41
C GLU A 673 -9.69 17.17 7.02
N GLU A 674 -8.81 16.43 6.33
CA GLU A 674 -8.45 15.06 6.73
C GLU A 674 -7.30 14.93 7.76
N GLN A 675 -6.81 16.03 8.35
CA GLN A 675 -5.70 16.01 9.33
C GLN A 675 -6.06 16.36 10.79
N VAL A 676 -7.35 16.43 11.17
CA VAL A 676 -7.74 16.83 12.56
C VAL A 676 -8.78 15.90 13.21
N ILE A 677 -8.43 14.62 13.41
CA ILE A 677 -9.02 13.80 14.49
C ILE A 677 -7.96 12.86 15.08
N GLU A 678 -7.31 13.26 16.18
CA GLU A 678 -6.67 12.30 17.09
C GLU A 678 -7.14 12.56 18.53
N THR A 679 -7.63 11.51 19.20
CA THR A 679 -8.50 11.65 20.37
C THR A 679 -7.71 11.48 21.67
N VAL A 680 -7.60 12.56 22.45
CA VAL A 680 -6.97 12.53 23.78
C VAL A 680 -7.81 11.66 24.74
N THR A 681 -7.28 10.50 25.11
CA THR A 681 -7.90 9.63 26.12
C THR A 681 -7.41 10.04 27.51
N THR A 682 -8.35 10.45 28.37
CA THR A 682 -8.05 10.86 29.75
C THR A 682 -7.97 9.64 30.65
N THR A 683 -6.83 9.44 31.35
CA THR A 683 -6.71 8.42 32.40
C THR A 683 -6.53 9.09 33.76
N THR A 684 -7.48 8.83 34.65
CA THR A 684 -7.47 9.26 36.05
C THR A 684 -6.50 8.44 36.91
N THR A 685 -5.71 9.10 37.76
CA THR A 685 -5.15 8.45 38.96
C THR A 685 -5.18 9.40 40.16
N THR A 686 -5.40 8.81 41.35
CA THR A 686 -5.82 9.47 42.59
C THR A 686 -4.69 9.98 43.48
N THR A 687 -5.05 10.92 44.35
CA THR A 687 -4.24 11.55 45.41
C THR A 687 -3.91 10.63 46.58
N VAL A 688 -2.65 10.66 47.09
CA VAL A 688 -2.30 10.57 48.53
C VAL A 688 -1.05 11.43 48.77
N ASP A 689 -0.99 12.12 49.91
CA ASP A 689 0.05 13.10 50.31
C ASP A 689 0.81 12.60 51.59
N PRO A 690 1.64 13.36 52.35
CA PRO A 690 3.05 13.01 52.55
C PRO A 690 3.46 12.69 54.01
N LYS A 691 4.70 12.21 54.23
CA LYS A 691 5.67 12.72 55.26
C LYS A 691 6.95 11.90 55.49
N ASP A 692 8.04 12.65 55.76
CA ASP A 692 9.15 12.45 56.72
C ASP A 692 9.80 11.05 56.94
N THR A 693 11.13 10.94 56.73
CA THR A 693 12.14 10.88 57.83
C THR A 693 13.59 10.73 57.29
N GLU A 694 14.48 11.46 57.97
CA GLU A 694 15.93 11.68 57.85
C GLU A 694 16.94 10.50 57.72
N MET A 695 18.14 10.87 57.22
CA MET A 695 19.46 10.80 57.90
C MET A 695 20.62 9.93 57.35
N LEU A 696 21.83 10.52 57.45
CA LEU A 696 23.20 9.94 57.35
C LEU A 696 23.62 9.42 55.95
N SER A 697 24.83 9.58 55.42
CA SER A 697 26.14 10.20 55.75
C SER A 697 27.03 9.77 54.54
N ARG A 698 27.96 10.54 53.94
CA ARG A 698 29.29 10.92 54.48
C ARG A 698 30.03 11.80 53.44
N GLN A 699 30.87 12.71 53.93
CA GLN A 699 31.88 13.52 53.20
C GLN A 699 33.23 12.72 53.08
N PRO A 700 34.39 13.23 52.58
CA PRO A 700 34.73 14.54 51.94
C PRO A 700 35.80 14.54 50.79
N THR A 701 36.17 15.76 50.32
CA THR A 701 37.53 16.26 49.89
C THR A 701 38.28 15.64 48.68
N GLU A 702 38.54 16.41 47.61
CA GLU A 702 39.81 17.15 47.27
C GLU A 702 40.88 16.28 46.54
N SER A 703 41.80 16.76 45.69
CA SER A 703 42.24 18.12 45.29
C SER A 703 42.82 18.17 43.85
N SER A 704 42.95 19.40 43.32
CA SER A 704 43.65 19.83 42.09
C SER A 704 45.12 19.39 41.91
N ILE A 705 45.64 19.46 40.66
CA ILE A 705 46.81 20.29 40.23
C ILE A 705 46.98 20.28 38.69
N SER A 706 47.52 21.36 38.14
CA SER A 706 47.80 21.61 36.71
C SER A 706 49.25 22.06 36.48
N MET A 707 49.87 21.71 35.33
CA MET A 707 51.00 22.40 34.61
C MET A 707 51.40 21.52 33.40
N THR A 708 51.29 21.88 32.11
CA THR A 708 51.93 22.92 31.24
C THR A 708 53.32 22.57 30.67
N SER A 709 53.52 22.88 29.37
CA SER A 709 54.78 22.91 28.59
C SER A 709 55.46 21.55 28.28
N ASP A 710 56.18 21.35 27.16
CA ASP A 710 56.39 22.20 25.96
C ASP A 710 56.85 21.37 24.73
N ARG A 711 56.42 21.83 23.54
CA ARG A 711 57.15 21.99 22.25
C ARG A 711 57.97 20.90 21.51
N GLN A 712 57.90 21.06 20.18
CA GLN A 712 58.90 20.76 19.12
C GLN A 712 59.18 19.28 18.77
N ASP A 713 59.59 18.93 17.54
CA ASP A 713 59.29 19.41 16.16
C ASP A 713 60.04 18.49 15.18
N SER A 714 59.61 18.38 13.91
CA SER A 714 60.40 17.86 12.75
C SER A 714 60.90 16.38 12.79
N SER A 715 61.32 15.69 11.71
CA SER A 715 60.94 15.70 10.28
C SER A 715 61.62 14.55 9.51
N THR A 716 60.97 14.01 8.47
CA THR A 716 61.55 13.39 7.24
C THR A 716 62.58 12.22 7.28
N SER A 717 62.08 11.03 6.87
CA SER A 717 62.47 10.31 5.61
C SER A 717 63.66 9.33 5.47
N THR A 718 63.36 8.28 4.68
CA THR A 718 64.19 7.55 3.67
C THR A 718 65.10 6.35 4.04
N THR A 719 64.68 5.14 3.59
CA THR A 719 65.46 4.07 2.85
C THR A 719 66.67 3.36 3.55
N THR A 720 67.06 2.09 3.29
CA THR A 720 66.73 1.08 2.24
C THR A 720 67.22 -0.36 2.59
N PHE A 721 66.68 -1.38 1.89
CA PHE A 721 67.26 -2.69 1.50
C PHE A 721 67.89 -3.69 2.50
N ILE A 722 67.47 -4.98 2.35
CA ILE A 722 68.32 -6.14 2.00
C ILE A 722 67.45 -7.17 1.23
N LYS A 723 68.07 -8.15 0.56
CA LYS A 723 67.57 -8.92 -0.60
C LYS A 723 67.75 -10.45 -0.42
N ASP A 724 67.40 -11.21 -1.47
CA ASP A 724 67.73 -12.61 -1.81
C ASP A 724 66.88 -13.75 -1.22
N ASN A 725 66.65 -14.88 -1.92
CA ASN A 725 66.46 -15.14 -3.38
C ASN A 725 66.01 -16.62 -3.57
N GLY A 726 65.43 -16.98 -4.75
CA GLY A 726 65.31 -18.38 -5.18
C GLY A 726 64.11 -18.74 -6.08
N ASP A 727 64.24 -18.48 -7.39
CA ASP A 727 64.02 -19.36 -8.58
C ASP A 727 62.93 -20.47 -8.54
N ASN A 728 62.15 -20.76 -9.60
CA ASN A 728 62.33 -20.48 -11.04
C ASN A 728 61.02 -20.57 -11.89
N ASP A 729 61.08 -19.99 -13.10
CA ASP A 729 60.44 -20.30 -14.40
C ASP A 729 58.90 -20.14 -14.68
N ASP A 730 58.64 -19.21 -15.62
CA ASP A 730 57.82 -19.26 -16.86
C ASP A 730 56.30 -19.58 -16.85
N ASP A 731 55.47 -18.62 -17.33
CA ASP A 731 54.96 -18.60 -18.72
C ASP A 731 54.35 -17.21 -19.10
N GLU A 732 54.19 -16.92 -20.40
CA GLU A 732 53.91 -15.59 -20.98
C GLU A 732 52.41 -15.21 -21.11
N GLY A 733 52.11 -13.92 -21.34
CA GLY A 733 50.73 -13.48 -21.62
C GLY A 733 50.44 -11.97 -21.63
N SER A 734 51.25 -11.14 -22.31
CA SER A 734 50.92 -9.72 -22.53
C SER A 734 49.86 -9.53 -23.62
N PHE A 735 48.90 -8.63 -23.42
CA PHE A 735 47.99 -8.17 -24.48
C PHE A 735 47.95 -6.64 -24.55
N ASP A 736 48.20 -6.11 -25.75
CA ASP A 736 48.42 -4.69 -26.00
C ASP A 736 47.16 -3.83 -25.95
N ILE A 737 47.36 -2.54 -25.62
CA ILE A 737 46.37 -1.47 -25.71
C ILE A 737 46.42 -0.91 -27.15
N PRO A 738 45.28 -0.77 -27.86
CA PRO A 738 45.27 -0.17 -29.19
C PRO A 738 45.32 1.37 -29.11
N ASP A 739 46.27 1.97 -29.84
CA ASP A 739 46.27 3.40 -30.15
C ASP A 739 45.07 3.76 -31.05
N ILE A 740 44.42 4.89 -30.77
CA ILE A 740 43.35 5.44 -31.61
C ILE A 740 43.86 6.70 -32.31
N ASP A 741 43.80 6.65 -33.63
CA ASP A 741 44.26 7.65 -34.58
C ASP A 741 43.46 8.96 -34.49
N MET A 742 44.15 10.09 -34.69
CA MET A 742 43.63 11.46 -34.63
C MET A 742 43.75 12.14 -36.00
N ALA A 743 43.11 11.54 -37.02
CA ALA A 743 42.91 12.14 -38.33
C ALA A 743 41.50 12.76 -38.40
N GLY A 744 41.40 14.08 -38.28
CA GLY A 744 40.18 14.82 -38.59
C GLY A 744 40.05 15.07 -40.10
N PRO A 745 38.82 15.17 -40.65
CA PRO A 745 38.62 15.62 -42.02
C PRO A 745 38.58 17.16 -42.06
N ASP A 746 39.52 17.75 -42.78
CA ASP A 746 39.26 19.01 -43.49
C ASP A 746 38.39 18.68 -44.71
N ASP A 747 37.34 19.47 -44.94
CA ASP A 747 36.73 19.70 -46.26
C ASP A 747 35.85 20.96 -46.12
N ASP A 748 36.44 22.12 -46.44
CA ASP A 748 35.69 23.32 -46.85
C ASP A 748 35.25 23.12 -48.30
N ASP A 749 33.98 23.36 -48.63
CA ASP A 749 33.57 23.73 -49.99
C ASP A 749 32.25 24.53 -49.99
N GLU A 750 32.12 25.42 -50.96
CA GLU A 750 31.13 26.52 -51.00
C GLU A 750 29.84 26.17 -51.79
N GLU A 751 28.65 26.51 -51.26
CA GLU A 751 27.51 27.24 -51.91
C GLU A 751 26.22 27.27 -51.05
#